data_AF-A0A7S2EYT1-F1
#
_entry.id   AF-A0A7S2EYT1-F1
#
_cell.length_a   1.000
_cell.length_b   1.000
_cell.length_c   1.000
_cell.angle_alpha   90.00
_cell.angle_beta   90.00
_cell.angle_gamma   90.00
#
_symmetry.space_group_name_H-M   'P 1'
#
loop_
_entity.id
_entity.type
_entity.pdbx_description
1 polymer ?
#
loop_
_entity_poly.entity_id
_entity_poly.type
_entity_poly.pdbx_seq_one_letter_code
_entity_poly.pdbx_strand_id
1 'polypeptide(L)'
;MRSTKGGGPAINRRRGTRGGGGGGFHTLLSRNALMVLAALCVSIFTLGLVLGMRAVLAAPPTETPLSKTDAIKSVVREGAREVVADARKLERKLGDAAIRAEKRVEYAAWKAGRQIDNVERNVIRGAVEVEKKIERGLRGAGGTLRGHGMADAVDENGEEFARRMERENMEEAGRDADLAAEGVDAGDAPRGGIIGGNTHEAHDIPIRAGEIALPPPQNDGKEPFPPEYMGSAPPPNKDPSALFASWSPPGGDRFPEWKDGATPYAVTPELMSQSDELARGRREYVKAAMRHAWAGYKKYAFGMDELLPQTKRSHNNWGGMGTTLVDSLDTLWLMGMKDEFYEARDWVRDHLDHTHVGGVSVFETTIRSLGGLLSAYDWSGDSAFLEKADDLGSRLVKAFDSPSGVPYGHIELNRGTASNFGWAGGNAILSEIGTLQVEFRYLAKATGKRHYATKSERAFEQLKSIEPDDGLYPLYVKNGGPKPSFSNAKISFGAMGDSLYEYMLKVWLQGGRTESMYRDMYDKSIQGMHDELLQKSSPNGLTYIADKVNGRLDHKMDHLVCFMGGLMALGAYTDPLGFESERAQRDLKTAKELTYTCYQMYARTKTGISPEFVAFAKRDRDFSPGSNAPYYILRPETVESFFILNKLTGDPIYREWGWEVFQSIER
;
A
#
# COMPACT_ATOMS: atom_id res chain seq x y z
N MET A 1 51.84 31.01 30.32
CA MET A 1 53.29 30.75 30.14
C MET A 1 53.58 30.70 28.65
N ARG A 2 54.63 31.42 28.24
CA ARG A 2 55.45 31.38 26.99
C ARG A 2 55.15 30.24 26.00
N SER A 3 55.27 30.36 24.67
CA SER A 3 55.71 31.43 23.75
C SER A 3 55.86 30.78 22.36
N THR A 4 55.31 31.42 21.31
CA THR A 4 55.88 31.59 19.93
C THR A 4 56.21 30.35 19.08
N LYS A 5 56.12 30.29 17.75
CA LYS A 5 55.96 31.17 16.55
C LYS A 5 55.93 30.12 15.39
N GLY A 6 55.40 30.27 14.19
CA GLY A 6 54.91 31.38 13.38
C GLY A 6 55.05 30.96 11.88
N GLY A 7 54.26 31.57 10.99
CA GLY A 7 54.59 31.74 9.56
C GLY A 7 53.87 30.84 8.54
N GLY A 8 52.94 31.42 7.75
CA GLY A 8 52.53 30.92 6.42
C GLY A 8 53.58 31.25 5.32
N PRO A 9 53.31 31.14 3.99
CA PRO A 9 52.01 31.13 3.30
C PRO A 9 51.85 30.12 2.11
N ALA A 10 50.67 30.23 1.47
CA ALA A 10 49.99 29.55 0.35
C ALA A 10 50.76 29.08 -0.93
N ILE A 11 50.19 28.05 -1.62
CA ILE A 11 49.58 28.04 -2.99
C ILE A 11 49.58 26.62 -3.66
N ASN A 12 48.37 26.11 -3.99
CA ASN A 12 47.89 25.25 -5.12
C ASN A 12 48.64 23.98 -5.63
N ARG A 13 47.98 22.79 -5.56
CA ARG A 13 47.36 22.00 -6.68
C ARG A 13 47.28 20.46 -6.44
N ARG A 14 46.04 19.94 -6.54
CA ARG A 14 45.52 18.65 -7.11
C ARG A 14 45.84 17.27 -6.48
N ARG A 15 44.79 16.40 -6.64
CA ARG A 15 44.60 14.95 -6.37
C ARG A 15 44.30 14.62 -4.89
N GLY A 16 43.24 13.91 -4.48
CA GLY A 16 42.19 13.13 -5.14
C GLY A 16 42.16 11.72 -4.54
N THR A 17 41.13 11.37 -3.75
CA THR A 17 40.54 10.01 -3.43
C THR A 17 39.61 10.15 -2.21
N ARG A 18 38.30 9.83 -2.32
CA ARG A 18 37.59 8.59 -1.86
C ARG A 18 37.91 8.19 -0.40
N GLY A 19 36.97 7.86 0.50
CA GLY A 19 35.52 7.63 0.47
C GLY A 19 35.14 6.79 1.69
N GLY A 20 33.88 6.85 2.16
CA GLY A 20 33.37 5.96 3.21
C GLY A 20 32.02 6.39 3.81
N GLY A 21 30.92 6.03 3.14
CA GLY A 21 29.55 6.18 3.63
C GLY A 21 28.60 5.36 2.75
N GLY A 22 28.03 4.29 3.31
CA GLY A 22 27.12 3.37 2.64
C GLY A 22 25.66 3.82 2.73
N GLY A 23 24.95 3.71 1.61
CA GLY A 23 23.53 4.05 1.48
C GLY A 23 23.20 4.52 0.06
N GLY A 24 23.07 3.59 -0.89
CA GLY A 24 22.69 3.93 -2.26
C GLY A 24 22.80 2.76 -3.22
N PHE A 25 21.85 1.82 -3.18
CA PHE A 25 21.79 0.72 -4.16
C PHE A 25 20.53 0.72 -5.05
N HIS A 26 19.42 1.34 -4.61
CA HIS A 26 18.19 1.36 -5.44
C HIS A 26 18.00 2.60 -6.34
N THR A 27 18.75 3.68 -6.12
CA THR A 27 18.88 4.79 -7.10
C THR A 27 20.07 4.63 -8.04
N LEU A 28 20.87 3.57 -7.87
CA LEU A 28 22.08 3.33 -8.66
C LEU A 28 21.78 2.56 -9.96
N LEU A 29 20.81 1.65 -10.01
CA LEU A 29 20.54 0.87 -11.23
C LEU A 29 19.91 1.69 -12.36
N SER A 30 19.02 2.65 -12.06
CA SER A 30 18.46 3.54 -13.09
C SER A 30 19.44 4.62 -13.55
N ARG A 31 20.28 5.16 -12.64
CA ARG A 31 21.35 6.12 -12.99
C ARG A 31 22.54 5.44 -13.66
N ASN A 32 22.88 4.20 -13.29
CA ASN A 32 23.95 3.44 -13.96
C ASN A 32 23.53 3.02 -15.36
N ALA A 33 22.26 2.65 -15.60
CA ALA A 33 21.80 2.42 -16.97
C ALA A 33 21.93 3.68 -17.83
N LEU A 34 21.53 4.85 -17.32
CA LEU A 34 21.67 6.13 -18.03
C LEU A 34 23.13 6.58 -18.18
N MET A 35 23.99 6.35 -17.17
CA MET A 35 25.43 6.66 -17.24
C MET A 35 26.18 5.68 -18.13
N VAL A 36 25.79 4.40 -18.19
CA VAL A 36 26.33 3.41 -19.12
C VAL A 36 25.92 3.75 -20.55
N LEU A 37 24.67 4.19 -20.77
CA LEU A 37 24.22 4.74 -22.05
C LEU A 37 25.01 6.01 -22.45
N ALA A 38 25.21 6.95 -21.53
CA ALA A 38 26.01 8.14 -21.79
C ALA A 38 27.49 7.83 -22.03
N ALA A 39 28.07 6.88 -21.28
CA ALA A 39 29.45 6.43 -21.44
C ALA A 39 29.66 5.61 -22.72
N LEU A 40 28.68 4.80 -23.14
CA LEU A 40 28.68 4.11 -24.44
C LEU A 40 28.57 5.13 -25.58
N CYS A 41 27.68 6.12 -25.48
CA CYS A 41 27.56 7.19 -26.47
C CYS A 41 28.87 7.99 -26.60
N VAL A 42 29.51 8.35 -25.48
CA VAL A 42 30.82 9.03 -25.49
C VAL A 42 31.92 8.11 -26.03
N SER A 43 31.94 6.83 -25.67
CA SER A 43 32.94 5.87 -26.15
C SER A 43 32.81 5.61 -27.65
N ILE A 44 31.59 5.50 -28.16
CA ILE A 44 31.30 5.34 -29.60
C ILE A 44 31.67 6.62 -30.37
N PHE A 45 31.40 7.81 -29.81
CA PHE A 45 31.80 9.08 -30.40
C PHE A 45 33.32 9.24 -30.43
N THR A 46 34.01 8.80 -29.37
CA THR A 46 35.48 8.81 -29.27
C THR A 46 36.11 7.80 -30.22
N LEU A 47 35.50 6.62 -30.38
CA LEU A 47 35.94 5.60 -31.35
C LEU A 47 35.74 6.10 -32.80
N GLY A 48 34.64 6.80 -33.08
CA GLY A 48 34.41 7.48 -34.36
C GLY A 48 35.45 8.56 -34.68
N LEU A 49 35.86 9.36 -33.67
CA LEU A 49 36.94 10.34 -33.79
C LEU A 49 38.30 9.68 -34.05
N VAL A 50 38.61 8.57 -33.36
CA VAL A 50 39.87 7.83 -33.51
C VAL A 50 39.96 7.12 -34.86
N LEU A 51 38.85 6.54 -35.33
CA LEU A 51 38.79 5.91 -36.65
C LEU A 51 38.83 6.96 -37.78
N GLY A 52 38.19 8.11 -37.60
CA GLY A 52 38.30 9.27 -38.48
C GLY A 52 39.75 9.80 -38.57
N MET A 53 40.45 9.92 -37.44
CA MET A 53 41.87 10.31 -37.41
C MET A 53 42.78 9.27 -38.07
N ARG A 54 42.50 7.96 -37.93
CA ARG A 54 43.26 6.90 -38.61
C ARG A 54 43.07 6.93 -40.13
N ALA A 55 41.89 7.27 -40.63
CA ALA A 55 41.64 7.44 -42.06
C ALA A 55 42.41 8.64 -42.65
N VAL A 56 42.57 9.73 -41.88
CA VAL A 56 43.38 10.91 -42.27
C VAL A 56 44.88 10.57 -42.35
N LEU A 57 45.36 9.69 -41.47
CA LEU A 57 46.77 9.30 -41.39
C LEU A 57 47.17 8.22 -42.42
N ALA A 58 46.20 7.54 -43.04
CA ALA A 58 46.44 6.45 -43.99
C ALA A 58 46.36 6.87 -45.47
N ALA A 59 46.04 8.13 -45.78
CA ALA A 59 45.90 8.60 -47.16
C ALA A 59 47.25 9.03 -47.79
N PRO A 60 47.61 8.54 -48.99
CA PRO A 60 48.88 8.86 -49.65
C PRO A 60 49.01 10.36 -50.03
N PRO A 61 50.25 10.87 -50.17
CA PRO A 61 50.52 12.31 -50.23
C PRO A 61 50.45 12.85 -51.66
N THR A 62 49.30 12.83 -52.34
CA THR A 62 49.18 13.46 -53.68
C THR A 62 47.85 14.16 -53.99
N GLU A 63 46.98 14.49 -53.02
CA GLU A 63 45.75 15.25 -53.30
C GLU A 63 45.52 16.42 -52.32
N THR A 64 45.00 17.52 -52.87
CA THR A 64 44.91 18.86 -52.25
C THR A 64 43.94 18.93 -51.06
N PRO A 65 44.12 19.89 -50.12
CA PRO A 65 43.47 19.87 -48.79
C PRO A 65 41.94 19.98 -48.80
N LEU A 66 41.33 20.46 -49.89
CA LEU A 66 39.87 20.65 -49.97
C LEU A 66 39.10 19.35 -50.28
N SER A 67 39.63 18.38 -51.02
CA SER A 67 38.91 17.10 -51.27
C SER A 67 38.87 16.18 -50.04
N LYS A 68 39.89 16.27 -49.17
CA LYS A 68 39.99 15.47 -47.93
C LYS A 68 38.96 15.88 -46.87
N THR A 69 38.59 17.17 -46.81
CA THR A 69 37.66 17.68 -45.82
C THR A 69 36.21 17.25 -46.10
N ASP A 70 35.82 17.15 -47.38
CA ASP A 70 34.47 16.74 -47.76
C ASP A 70 34.28 15.22 -47.70
N ALA A 71 35.33 14.43 -47.98
CA ALA A 71 35.34 12.98 -47.74
C ALA A 71 35.17 12.65 -46.25
N ILE A 72 35.87 13.36 -45.35
CA ILE A 72 35.73 13.19 -43.90
C ILE A 72 34.32 13.56 -43.42
N LYS A 73 33.74 14.66 -43.93
CA LYS A 73 32.36 15.07 -43.59
C LYS A 73 31.30 14.08 -44.07
N SER A 74 31.51 13.45 -45.23
CA SER A 74 30.63 12.40 -45.77
C SER A 74 30.64 11.16 -44.87
N VAL A 75 31.83 10.63 -44.55
CA VAL A 75 31.98 9.43 -43.70
C VAL A 75 31.42 9.65 -42.29
N VAL A 76 31.63 10.84 -41.71
CA VAL A 76 31.08 11.18 -40.39
C VAL A 76 29.55 11.31 -40.42
N ARG A 77 28.95 11.87 -41.49
CA ARG A 77 27.48 11.95 -41.62
C ARG A 77 26.84 10.59 -41.85
N GLU A 78 27.49 9.72 -42.61
CA GLU A 78 26.96 8.39 -42.93
C GLU A 78 27.02 7.47 -41.71
N GLY A 79 28.15 7.47 -40.97
CA GLY A 79 28.25 6.79 -39.67
C GLY A 79 27.26 7.33 -38.63
N ALA A 80 27.00 8.64 -38.59
CA ALA A 80 26.00 9.22 -37.70
C ALA A 80 24.55 8.78 -38.06
N ARG A 81 24.25 8.58 -39.34
CA ARG A 81 22.93 8.10 -39.79
C ARG A 81 22.72 6.62 -39.45
N GLU A 82 23.74 5.78 -39.61
CA GLU A 82 23.67 4.36 -39.23
C GLU A 82 23.52 4.18 -37.71
N VAL A 83 24.25 4.95 -36.90
CA VAL A 83 24.12 4.91 -35.43
C VAL A 83 22.72 5.33 -34.97
N VAL A 84 22.11 6.33 -35.61
CA VAL A 84 20.73 6.76 -35.31
C VAL A 84 19.70 5.71 -35.75
N ALA A 85 19.94 5.03 -36.88
CA ALA A 85 19.07 3.96 -37.35
C ALA A 85 19.11 2.73 -36.42
N ASP A 86 20.31 2.36 -35.95
CA ASP A 86 20.50 1.25 -35.01
C ASP A 86 19.95 1.57 -33.62
N ALA A 87 20.09 2.81 -33.14
CA ALA A 87 19.47 3.27 -31.90
C ALA A 87 17.93 3.16 -31.95
N ARG A 88 17.29 3.58 -33.06
CA ARG A 88 15.84 3.44 -33.26
C ARG A 88 15.39 1.98 -33.45
N LYS A 89 16.27 1.11 -33.94
CA LYS A 89 16.00 -0.34 -34.06
C LYS A 89 16.11 -1.03 -32.70
N LEU A 90 17.03 -0.58 -31.85
CA LEU A 90 17.19 -1.03 -30.47
C LEU A 90 16.04 -0.53 -29.59
N GLU A 91 15.61 0.72 -29.74
CA GLU A 91 14.45 1.30 -29.05
C GLU A 91 13.16 0.53 -29.36
N ARG A 92 12.91 0.20 -30.64
CA ARG A 92 11.76 -0.66 -31.03
C ARG A 92 11.88 -2.08 -30.49
N LYS A 93 13.07 -2.68 -30.54
CA LYS A 93 13.31 -4.01 -29.95
C LYS A 93 13.14 -4.02 -28.43
N LEU A 94 13.49 -2.94 -27.74
CA LEU A 94 13.29 -2.76 -26.29
C LEU A 94 11.82 -2.47 -25.95
N GLY A 95 11.11 -1.69 -26.76
CA GLY A 95 9.66 -1.47 -26.63
C GLY A 95 8.87 -2.77 -26.83
N ASP A 96 9.19 -3.54 -27.86
CA ASP A 96 8.57 -4.82 -28.13
C ASP A 96 8.99 -5.92 -27.12
N ALA A 97 10.17 -5.79 -26.50
CA ALA A 97 10.62 -6.65 -25.41
C ALA A 97 9.98 -6.29 -24.06
N ALA A 98 9.72 -5.01 -23.79
CA ALA A 98 9.04 -4.55 -22.58
C ALA A 98 7.57 -5.00 -22.55
N ILE A 99 6.88 -4.98 -23.70
CA ILE A 99 5.50 -5.48 -23.84
C ILE A 99 5.42 -7.02 -23.68
N ARG A 100 6.51 -7.75 -23.98
CA ARG A 100 6.59 -9.22 -23.83
C ARG A 100 7.19 -9.69 -22.50
N ALA A 101 7.78 -8.80 -21.69
CA ALA A 101 8.45 -9.13 -20.43
C ALA A 101 7.52 -9.22 -19.21
N GLU A 102 6.29 -8.70 -19.28
CA GLU A 102 5.39 -8.63 -18.11
C GLU A 102 4.85 -10.01 -17.65
N LYS A 103 5.00 -11.09 -18.45
CA LYS A 103 4.48 -12.44 -18.11
C LYS A 103 5.54 -13.54 -17.92
N ARG A 104 6.84 -13.24 -18.07
CA ARG A 104 7.92 -14.26 -18.00
C ARG A 104 8.93 -14.05 -16.85
N VAL A 105 8.84 -12.93 -16.13
CA VAL A 105 9.75 -12.61 -15.01
C VAL A 105 9.47 -13.47 -13.77
N GLU A 106 8.22 -13.83 -13.48
CA GLU A 106 7.88 -14.68 -12.32
C GLU A 106 8.42 -16.11 -12.46
N TYR A 107 8.32 -16.72 -13.64
CA TYR A 107 8.83 -18.07 -13.88
C TYR A 107 10.37 -18.12 -13.96
N ALA A 108 11.00 -17.07 -14.51
CA ALA A 108 12.45 -16.95 -14.56
C ALA A 108 13.07 -16.67 -13.17
N ALA A 109 12.39 -15.88 -12.32
CA ALA A 109 12.81 -15.66 -10.94
C ALA A 109 12.73 -16.95 -10.11
N TRP A 110 11.68 -17.75 -10.30
CA TRP A 110 11.56 -19.07 -9.69
C TRP A 110 12.65 -20.06 -10.16
N LYS A 111 12.97 -20.08 -11.47
CA LYS A 111 14.03 -20.93 -12.03
C LYS A 111 15.44 -20.48 -11.62
N ALA A 112 15.68 -19.18 -11.47
CA ALA A 112 16.95 -18.62 -11.02
C ALA A 112 17.23 -18.92 -9.54
N GLY A 113 16.21 -18.90 -8.67
CA GLY A 113 16.35 -19.30 -7.26
C GLY A 113 16.87 -20.74 -7.10
N ARG A 114 16.36 -21.68 -7.91
CA ARG A 114 16.81 -23.08 -7.91
C ARG A 114 18.24 -23.30 -8.43
N GLN A 115 18.73 -22.43 -9.32
CA GLN A 115 20.12 -22.51 -9.83
C GLN A 115 21.13 -21.93 -8.83
N ILE A 116 20.74 -20.91 -8.06
CA ILE A 116 21.56 -20.33 -7.00
C ILE A 116 21.80 -21.35 -5.87
N ASP A 117 20.77 -22.09 -5.46
CA ASP A 117 20.88 -23.16 -4.44
C ASP A 117 21.82 -24.32 -4.86
N ASN A 118 22.02 -24.53 -6.16
CA ASN A 118 22.94 -25.55 -6.68
C ASN A 118 24.38 -25.05 -6.79
N VAL A 119 24.56 -23.78 -7.15
CA VAL A 119 25.87 -23.12 -7.17
C VAL A 119 26.42 -23.01 -5.75
N GLU A 120 25.59 -22.63 -4.78
CA GLU A 120 25.99 -22.52 -3.38
C GLU A 120 26.41 -23.87 -2.79
N ARG A 121 25.67 -24.95 -3.08
CA ARG A 121 26.05 -26.32 -2.66
C ARG A 121 27.36 -26.81 -3.28
N ASN A 122 27.66 -26.46 -4.53
CA ASN A 122 28.89 -26.86 -5.21
C ASN A 122 30.11 -26.03 -4.78
N VAL A 123 29.91 -24.74 -4.48
CA VAL A 123 30.96 -23.87 -3.91
C VAL A 123 31.34 -24.31 -2.49
N ILE A 124 30.35 -24.67 -1.66
CA ILE A 124 30.60 -25.21 -0.31
C ILE A 124 31.35 -26.55 -0.40
N ARG A 125 31.00 -27.42 -1.35
CA ARG A 125 31.68 -28.71 -1.54
C ARG A 125 33.13 -28.55 -2.02
N GLY A 126 33.39 -27.59 -2.91
CA GLY A 126 34.73 -27.24 -3.38
C GLY A 126 35.62 -26.64 -2.29
N ALA A 127 35.06 -25.78 -1.44
CA ALA A 127 35.78 -25.18 -0.31
C ALA A 127 36.25 -26.24 0.70
N VAL A 128 35.40 -27.23 1.01
CA VAL A 128 35.72 -28.34 1.93
C VAL A 128 36.80 -29.27 1.35
N GLU A 129 36.87 -29.44 0.02
CA GLU A 129 37.88 -30.26 -0.64
C GLU A 129 39.27 -29.59 -0.65
N VAL A 130 39.30 -28.26 -0.79
CA VAL A 130 40.52 -27.43 -0.73
C VAL A 130 41.06 -27.39 0.70
N GLU A 131 40.20 -27.24 1.70
CA GLU A 131 40.56 -27.28 3.12
C GLU A 131 41.22 -28.62 3.51
N LYS A 132 40.66 -29.75 3.06
CA LYS A 132 41.22 -31.10 3.28
C LYS A 132 42.56 -31.36 2.56
N LYS A 133 42.89 -30.62 1.50
CA LYS A 133 44.18 -30.72 0.79
C LYS A 133 45.25 -29.85 1.45
N ILE A 134 44.86 -28.67 1.96
CA ILE A 134 45.73 -27.80 2.74
C ILE A 134 46.12 -28.48 4.07
N GLU A 135 45.17 -29.12 4.77
CA GLU A 135 45.46 -29.87 6.00
C GLU A 135 46.38 -31.08 5.80
N ARG A 136 46.33 -31.73 4.63
CA ARG A 136 47.23 -32.85 4.28
C ARG A 136 48.63 -32.35 3.90
N GLY A 137 48.74 -31.20 3.23
CA GLY A 137 50.02 -30.56 2.91
C GLY A 137 50.77 -30.07 4.16
N LEU A 138 50.05 -29.52 5.14
CA LEU A 138 50.63 -29.02 6.39
C LEU A 138 51.14 -30.13 7.33
N ARG A 139 50.62 -31.37 7.22
CA ARG A 139 51.12 -32.52 8.00
C ARG A 139 52.33 -33.23 7.37
N GLY A 140 52.60 -33.02 6.07
CA GLY A 140 53.71 -33.63 5.35
C GLY A 140 55.00 -32.80 5.32
N ALA A 141 54.90 -31.49 5.53
CA ALA A 141 56.05 -30.58 5.57
C ALA A 141 56.55 -30.38 7.00
N GLY A 142 57.46 -31.26 7.43
CA GLY A 142 58.24 -31.02 8.64
C GLY A 142 59.07 -29.75 8.50
N GLY A 143 58.62 -28.65 9.12
CA GLY A 143 59.41 -27.48 9.47
C GLY A 143 59.95 -26.63 8.31
N THR A 144 59.44 -25.39 8.23
CA THR A 144 59.98 -24.22 7.49
C THR A 144 59.95 -24.22 5.95
N LEU A 145 59.05 -23.41 5.37
CA LEU A 145 59.17 -22.88 4.01
C LEU A 145 58.81 -21.39 3.95
N ARG A 146 59.65 -20.60 3.27
CA ARG A 146 59.54 -19.15 3.09
C ARG A 146 58.69 -18.79 1.86
N GLY A 147 57.62 -18.03 2.10
CA GLY A 147 57.35 -16.73 1.48
C GLY A 147 56.98 -16.58 -0.01
N HIS A 148 57.55 -17.31 -0.97
CA HIS A 148 57.44 -16.92 -2.40
C HIS A 148 57.11 -18.06 -3.39
N GLY A 149 56.56 -19.19 -2.93
CA GLY A 149 56.18 -20.31 -3.81
C GLY A 149 54.70 -20.73 -3.75
N MET A 150 53.84 -19.97 -3.06
CA MET A 150 52.43 -20.36 -2.82
C MET A 150 51.43 -19.68 -3.78
N ALA A 151 51.82 -18.60 -4.46
CA ALA A 151 50.95 -17.87 -5.38
C ALA A 151 50.87 -18.54 -6.76
N ASP A 152 52.00 -19.02 -7.28
CA ASP A 152 52.06 -19.56 -8.65
C ASP A 152 51.37 -20.93 -8.79
N ALA A 153 51.27 -21.71 -7.71
CA ALA A 153 50.56 -23.01 -7.72
C ALA A 153 49.03 -22.89 -7.59
N VAL A 154 48.52 -21.71 -7.20
CA VAL A 154 47.08 -21.42 -7.05
C VAL A 154 46.50 -20.90 -8.36
N ASP A 155 47.28 -20.18 -9.16
CA ASP A 155 46.80 -19.60 -10.42
C ASP A 155 46.68 -20.63 -11.56
N GLU A 156 47.64 -21.57 -11.73
CA GLU A 156 47.58 -22.54 -12.84
C GLU A 156 46.47 -23.59 -12.66
N ASN A 157 46.18 -24.04 -11.43
CA ASN A 157 45.11 -25.02 -11.17
C ASN A 157 43.70 -24.41 -11.14
N GLY A 158 43.58 -23.12 -10.83
CA GLY A 158 42.30 -22.40 -10.79
C GLY A 158 41.74 -22.15 -12.19
N GLU A 159 42.60 -21.78 -13.14
CA GLU A 159 42.19 -21.60 -14.54
C GLU A 159 41.81 -22.91 -15.23
N GLU A 160 42.52 -24.01 -14.95
CA GLU A 160 42.22 -25.30 -15.56
C GLU A 160 40.88 -25.87 -15.05
N PHE A 161 40.56 -25.66 -13.77
CA PHE A 161 39.27 -26.02 -13.18
C PHE A 161 38.12 -25.17 -13.75
N ALA A 162 38.31 -23.86 -13.91
CA ALA A 162 37.33 -22.96 -14.51
C ALA A 162 37.02 -23.33 -15.98
N ARG A 163 38.06 -23.67 -16.77
CA ARG A 163 37.89 -24.12 -18.16
C ARG A 163 37.24 -25.51 -18.27
N ARG A 164 37.39 -26.38 -17.26
CA ARG A 164 36.67 -27.67 -17.20
C ARG A 164 35.20 -27.50 -16.87
N MET A 165 34.87 -26.63 -15.91
CA MET A 165 33.50 -26.24 -15.57
C MET A 165 32.76 -25.56 -16.74
N GLU A 166 33.43 -24.69 -17.50
CA GLU A 166 32.84 -24.10 -18.71
C GLU A 166 32.52 -25.15 -19.78
N ARG A 167 33.40 -26.14 -19.98
CA ARG A 167 33.13 -27.23 -20.94
C ARG A 167 31.99 -28.15 -20.50
N GLU A 168 31.98 -28.56 -19.22
CA GLU A 168 30.92 -29.41 -18.66
C GLU A 168 29.54 -28.69 -18.69
N ASN A 169 29.51 -27.38 -18.40
CA ASN A 169 28.28 -26.56 -18.48
C ASN A 169 27.80 -26.31 -19.92
N MET A 170 28.72 -26.19 -20.89
CA MET A 170 28.31 -26.04 -22.30
C MET A 170 27.82 -27.36 -22.92
N GLU A 171 28.35 -28.51 -22.50
CA GLU A 171 27.86 -29.83 -22.93
C GLU A 171 26.51 -30.21 -22.31
N GLU A 172 26.19 -29.72 -21.12
CA GLU A 172 24.87 -29.89 -20.49
C GLU A 172 23.83 -28.92 -21.08
N ALA A 173 24.22 -27.66 -21.34
CA ALA A 173 23.38 -26.70 -22.05
C ALA A 173 23.08 -27.10 -23.51
N GLY A 174 24.00 -27.82 -24.16
CA GLY A 174 23.78 -28.40 -25.49
C GLY A 174 22.74 -29.53 -25.48
N ARG A 175 22.81 -30.43 -24.49
CA ARG A 175 21.84 -31.53 -24.33
C ARG A 175 20.42 -31.05 -23.98
N ASP A 176 20.30 -30.00 -23.19
CA ASP A 176 19.00 -29.38 -22.85
C ASP A 176 18.40 -28.56 -24.02
N ALA A 177 19.25 -28.03 -24.91
CA ALA A 177 18.80 -27.35 -26.13
C ALA A 177 18.30 -28.35 -27.18
N ASP A 178 18.93 -29.53 -27.30
CA ASP A 178 18.49 -30.61 -28.19
C ASP A 178 17.15 -31.23 -27.72
N LEU A 179 16.93 -31.38 -26.40
CA LEU A 179 15.65 -31.81 -25.82
C LEU A 179 14.51 -30.79 -25.99
N ALA A 180 14.82 -29.51 -26.17
CA ALA A 180 13.84 -28.45 -26.45
C ALA A 180 13.57 -28.26 -27.96
N ALA A 181 14.44 -28.80 -28.83
CA ALA A 181 14.33 -28.72 -30.29
C ALA A 181 13.58 -29.92 -30.91
N GLU A 182 13.56 -31.07 -30.24
CA GLU A 182 12.71 -32.22 -30.60
C GLU A 182 11.25 -32.02 -30.12
N GLY A 183 10.51 -31.20 -30.85
CA GLY A 183 9.05 -31.13 -30.70
C GLY A 183 8.39 -32.44 -31.14
N VAL A 184 7.61 -33.06 -30.25
CA VAL A 184 6.59 -34.03 -30.64
C VAL A 184 5.21 -33.47 -30.31
N ASP A 185 4.46 -33.41 -31.40
CA ASP A 185 3.09 -32.99 -31.62
C ASP A 185 2.07 -33.69 -30.71
N ALA A 186 0.93 -33.05 -30.53
CA ALA A 186 -0.21 -33.60 -29.80
C ALA A 186 -0.82 -34.77 -30.58
N GLY A 187 -0.76 -35.99 -30.03
CA GLY A 187 -1.47 -37.13 -30.57
C GLY A 187 -1.24 -38.42 -29.78
N ASP A 188 -2.31 -38.92 -29.14
CA ASP A 188 -2.51 -40.27 -28.63
C ASP A 188 -1.60 -40.85 -27.53
N ALA A 189 -2.13 -40.89 -26.29
CA ALA A 189 -2.00 -42.02 -25.36
C ALA A 189 -3.11 -41.95 -24.26
N PRO A 190 -3.51 -43.06 -23.61
CA PRO A 190 -4.75 -43.79 -23.87
C PRO A 190 -5.92 -43.46 -22.92
N ARG A 191 -7.13 -43.68 -23.43
CA ARG A 191 -8.40 -43.74 -22.66
C ARG A 191 -8.32 -44.82 -21.56
N GLY A 192 -8.56 -44.40 -20.32
CA GLY A 192 -8.87 -45.25 -19.16
C GLY A 192 -9.96 -44.56 -18.33
N GLY A 193 -11.09 -45.24 -18.12
CA GLY A 193 -12.38 -44.63 -17.76
C GLY A 193 -12.65 -44.26 -16.29
N ILE A 194 -13.60 -43.32 -16.14
CA ILE A 194 -14.71 -43.15 -15.13
C ILE A 194 -14.29 -43.03 -13.64
N ILE A 195 -14.65 -42.02 -12.82
CA ILE A 195 -15.95 -41.42 -12.41
C ILE A 195 -15.61 -40.02 -11.83
N GLY A 196 -16.16 -38.86 -12.24
CA GLY A 196 -17.55 -38.42 -12.09
C GLY A 196 -17.73 -37.54 -10.83
N GLY A 197 -17.43 -36.24 -10.91
CA GLY A 197 -17.68 -35.28 -9.81
C GLY A 197 -17.36 -33.83 -10.20
N ASN A 198 -18.40 -32.99 -10.28
CA ASN A 198 -18.34 -31.57 -10.65
C ASN A 198 -17.32 -30.78 -9.80
N THR A 199 -16.33 -30.17 -10.46
CA THR A 199 -15.53 -29.10 -9.89
C THR A 199 -15.84 -27.81 -10.64
N HIS A 200 -16.40 -26.83 -9.93
CA HIS A 200 -16.40 -25.43 -10.36
C HIS A 200 -14.97 -25.00 -10.66
N GLU A 201 -14.70 -24.61 -11.90
CA GLU A 201 -13.43 -23.99 -12.29
C GLU A 201 -13.34 -22.61 -11.62
N ALA A 202 -12.55 -22.56 -10.54
CA ALA A 202 -12.17 -21.33 -9.88
C ALA A 202 -11.13 -20.60 -10.74
N HIS A 203 -11.58 -19.57 -11.47
CA HIS A 203 -10.73 -18.65 -12.19
C HIS A 203 -9.58 -18.14 -11.29
N ASP A 204 -8.35 -18.22 -11.77
CA ASP A 204 -7.21 -17.52 -11.18
C ASP A 204 -7.50 -16.02 -11.21
N ILE A 205 -7.71 -15.40 -10.05
CA ILE A 205 -7.99 -13.96 -9.90
C ILE A 205 -6.67 -13.19 -10.10
N PRO A 206 -6.47 -12.47 -11.21
CA PRO A 206 -5.34 -11.57 -11.35
C PRO A 206 -5.72 -10.27 -10.64
N ILE A 207 -5.17 -10.00 -9.46
CA ILE A 207 -5.29 -8.69 -8.80
C ILE A 207 -4.47 -7.68 -9.61
N ARG A 208 -5.06 -7.11 -10.66
CA ARG A 208 -4.64 -5.84 -11.22
C ARG A 208 -5.42 -4.77 -10.48
N ALA A 209 -4.76 -4.02 -9.60
CA ALA A 209 -5.27 -2.73 -9.17
C ALA A 209 -5.28 -1.83 -10.41
N GLY A 210 -6.37 -1.87 -11.18
CA GLY A 210 -6.55 -0.98 -12.31
C GLY A 210 -6.57 0.44 -11.80
N GLU A 211 -5.66 1.28 -12.32
CA GLU A 211 -5.69 2.72 -12.05
C GLU A 211 -7.12 3.24 -12.26
N ILE A 212 -7.68 3.90 -11.25
CA ILE A 212 -8.92 4.67 -11.43
C ILE A 212 -8.51 5.85 -12.32
N ALA A 213 -8.83 5.77 -13.61
CA ALA A 213 -8.67 6.90 -14.50
C ALA A 213 -9.56 8.02 -13.98
N LEU A 214 -8.94 9.03 -13.35
CA LEU A 214 -9.67 10.16 -12.82
C LEU A 214 -10.22 10.98 -14.00
N PRO A 215 -11.50 11.37 -13.99
CA PRO A 215 -12.03 12.33 -14.95
C PRO A 215 -11.17 13.61 -14.94
N PRO A 216 -11.00 14.26 -16.10
CA PRO A 216 -10.24 15.50 -16.18
C PRO A 216 -10.89 16.57 -15.29
N PRO A 217 -10.10 17.50 -14.73
CA PRO A 217 -10.62 18.58 -13.90
C PRO A 217 -11.74 19.34 -14.63
N GLN A 218 -12.88 19.50 -13.97
CA GLN A 218 -14.02 20.21 -14.52
C GLN A 218 -13.72 21.72 -14.49
N ASN A 219 -13.42 22.28 -15.66
CA ASN A 219 -13.36 23.73 -15.87
C ASN A 219 -14.63 24.17 -16.62
N ASP A 220 -15.70 24.31 -15.86
CA ASP A 220 -17.06 24.59 -16.31
C ASP A 220 -17.40 26.09 -16.30
N GLY A 221 -16.40 26.97 -16.37
CA GLY A 221 -16.59 28.42 -16.37
C GLY A 221 -17.00 28.99 -15.00
N LYS A 222 -16.79 28.23 -13.93
CA LYS A 222 -16.95 28.70 -12.54
C LYS A 222 -15.87 29.70 -12.14
N GLU A 223 -16.19 30.48 -11.11
CA GLU A 223 -15.28 31.45 -10.47
C GLU A 223 -13.97 30.77 -10.01
N PRO A 224 -12.87 31.52 -9.84
CA PRO A 224 -11.64 30.99 -9.28
C PRO A 224 -11.80 30.64 -7.79
N PHE A 225 -10.93 29.75 -7.29
CA PHE A 225 -10.89 29.40 -5.87
C PHE A 225 -10.68 30.64 -4.99
N PRO A 226 -11.51 30.88 -3.96
CA PRO A 226 -11.34 32.01 -3.06
C PRO A 226 -9.99 31.92 -2.31
N PRO A 227 -9.04 32.85 -2.53
CA PRO A 227 -7.71 32.77 -1.93
C PRO A 227 -7.73 32.74 -0.40
N GLU A 228 -8.72 33.36 0.22
CA GLU A 228 -8.93 33.38 1.67
C GLU A 228 -9.28 32.01 2.27
N TYR A 229 -9.72 31.05 1.45
CA TYR A 229 -9.95 29.68 1.89
C TYR A 229 -8.67 28.87 1.91
N MET A 230 -7.66 29.28 1.14
CA MET A 230 -6.34 28.69 1.22
C MET A 230 -5.68 29.16 2.52
N GLY A 231 -5.53 28.24 3.48
CA GLY A 231 -4.73 28.52 4.66
C GLY A 231 -3.26 28.74 4.32
N SER A 232 -2.47 29.08 5.33
CA SER A 232 -1.02 29.19 5.19
C SER A 232 -0.30 27.94 5.68
N ALA A 233 0.87 27.66 5.10
CA ALA A 233 1.82 26.75 5.70
C ALA A 233 2.44 27.48 6.90
N PRO A 234 2.47 26.89 8.11
CA PRO A 234 3.20 27.50 9.19
C PRO A 234 4.70 27.54 8.84
N PRO A 235 5.44 28.57 9.30
CA PRO A 235 6.83 28.73 8.94
C PRO A 235 7.67 27.56 9.46
N PRO A 236 8.60 27.03 8.64
CA PRO A 236 9.44 25.90 9.03
C PRO A 236 10.25 26.22 10.29
N ASN A 237 10.40 25.23 11.17
CA ASN A 237 11.17 25.27 12.44
C ASN A 237 10.57 26.08 13.60
N LYS A 238 9.30 26.49 13.57
CA LYS A 238 8.62 26.87 14.81
C LYS A 238 8.25 25.63 15.63
N ASP A 239 8.38 25.73 16.94
CA ASP A 239 7.88 24.73 17.88
C ASP A 239 6.37 24.51 17.62
N PRO A 240 5.95 23.31 17.15
CA PRO A 240 4.56 23.01 16.87
C PRO A 240 3.65 23.24 18.07
N SER A 241 4.13 22.95 19.28
CA SER A 241 3.33 23.08 20.51
C SER A 241 2.94 24.52 20.79
N ALA A 242 3.84 25.49 20.55
CA ALA A 242 3.55 26.91 20.71
C ALA A 242 2.64 27.45 19.60
N LEU A 243 2.73 26.90 18.38
CA LEU A 243 1.89 27.29 17.26
C LEU A 243 0.43 26.94 17.53
N PHE A 244 0.16 25.68 17.87
CA PHE A 244 -1.21 25.17 18.02
C PHE A 244 -1.85 25.55 19.36
N ALA A 245 -1.07 25.85 20.41
CA ALA A 245 -1.62 26.36 21.67
C ALA A 245 -2.45 27.67 21.50
N SER A 246 -2.13 28.46 20.48
CA SER A 246 -2.84 29.70 20.13
C SER A 246 -3.99 29.51 19.14
N TRP A 247 -4.16 28.29 18.60
CA TRP A 247 -5.24 27.98 17.67
C TRP A 247 -6.60 28.12 18.36
N SER A 248 -7.52 28.80 17.69
CA SER A 248 -8.93 28.79 18.03
C SER A 248 -9.69 28.27 16.82
N PRO A 249 -10.49 27.20 16.97
CA PRO A 249 -11.42 26.76 15.94
C PRO A 249 -12.23 27.97 15.44
N PRO A 250 -12.28 28.22 14.12
CA PRO A 250 -12.97 29.38 13.58
C PRO A 250 -14.49 29.37 13.86
N GLY A 251 -15.07 28.21 14.13
CA GLY A 251 -16.48 28.05 14.49
C GLY A 251 -17.45 28.21 13.30
N GLY A 252 -18.72 27.84 13.54
CA GLY A 252 -19.88 28.30 12.76
C GLY A 252 -20.16 27.60 11.43
N ASP A 253 -21.10 28.20 10.67
CA ASP A 253 -21.61 27.72 9.37
C ASP A 253 -20.68 28.08 8.22
N ARG A 254 -19.41 27.70 8.34
CA ARG A 254 -18.39 28.02 7.32
C ARG A 254 -18.57 27.18 6.07
N PHE A 255 -18.22 27.78 4.93
CA PHE A 255 -18.29 27.15 3.62
C PHE A 255 -19.73 26.71 3.23
N PRO A 256 -20.77 27.53 3.45
CA PRO A 256 -22.17 27.16 3.19
C PRO A 256 -22.44 26.77 1.73
N GLU A 257 -21.61 27.21 0.79
CA GLU A 257 -21.64 26.89 -0.62
C GLU A 257 -21.31 25.42 -0.95
N TRP A 258 -20.73 24.65 0.00
CA TRP A 258 -20.53 23.19 -0.14
C TRP A 258 -21.69 22.34 0.36
N LYS A 259 -22.70 22.95 1.00
CA LYS A 259 -23.80 22.20 1.64
C LYS A 259 -24.58 21.29 0.70
N ASP A 260 -24.65 21.68 -0.58
CA ASP A 260 -25.42 20.99 -1.62
C ASP A 260 -24.51 20.10 -2.51
N GLY A 261 -23.27 19.84 -2.07
CA GLY A 261 -22.31 18.98 -2.75
C GLY A 261 -21.70 19.64 -3.98
N ALA A 262 -21.82 20.96 -4.10
CA ALA A 262 -21.19 21.73 -5.17
C ALA A 262 -19.68 21.82 -4.97
N THR A 263 -18.96 21.96 -6.08
CA THR A 263 -17.62 22.55 -6.08
C THR A 263 -17.81 23.93 -6.73
N PRO A 264 -17.89 25.01 -5.95
CA PRO A 264 -18.41 26.32 -6.41
C PRO A 264 -17.42 27.11 -7.28
N TYR A 265 -16.23 26.56 -7.52
CA TYR A 265 -15.17 27.13 -8.34
C TYR A 265 -14.59 26.10 -9.31
N ALA A 266 -13.76 26.56 -10.25
CA ALA A 266 -12.98 25.70 -11.13
C ALA A 266 -11.76 25.11 -10.40
N VAL A 267 -11.63 23.78 -10.41
CA VAL A 267 -10.43 23.09 -9.89
C VAL A 267 -9.39 23.01 -11.01
N THR A 268 -8.49 23.98 -11.09
CA THR A 268 -7.46 24.02 -12.15
C THR A 268 -6.20 23.24 -11.77
N PRO A 269 -5.39 22.79 -12.75
CA PRO A 269 -4.08 22.18 -12.49
C PRO A 269 -3.17 23.08 -11.63
N GLU A 270 -3.21 24.40 -11.83
CA GLU A 270 -2.44 25.37 -11.04
C GLU A 270 -2.90 25.37 -9.58
N LEU A 271 -4.22 25.35 -9.34
CA LEU A 271 -4.78 25.29 -7.98
C LEU A 271 -4.39 23.98 -7.28
N MET A 272 -4.47 22.85 -7.98
CA MET A 272 -4.02 21.55 -7.45
C MET A 272 -2.54 21.58 -7.09
N SER A 273 -1.69 22.16 -7.95
CA SER A 273 -0.26 22.32 -7.70
C SER A 273 0.03 23.21 -6.48
N GLN A 274 -0.69 24.33 -6.33
CA GLN A 274 -0.58 25.21 -5.15
C GLN A 274 -0.99 24.49 -3.87
N SER A 275 -2.12 23.77 -3.91
CA SER A 275 -2.59 22.95 -2.79
C SER A 275 -1.57 21.87 -2.41
N ASP A 276 -0.93 21.23 -3.39
CA ASP A 276 0.15 20.26 -3.17
C ASP A 276 1.39 20.89 -2.52
N GLU A 277 1.76 22.11 -2.93
CA GLU A 277 2.86 22.84 -2.31
C GLU A 277 2.59 23.18 -0.85
N LEU A 278 1.40 23.69 -0.55
CA LEU A 278 0.95 23.94 0.82
C LEU A 278 0.93 22.65 1.66
N ALA A 279 0.40 21.56 1.10
CA ALA A 279 0.31 20.27 1.78
C ALA A 279 1.70 19.70 2.13
N ARG A 280 2.74 19.95 1.30
CA ARG A 280 4.11 19.53 1.62
C ARG A 280 4.63 20.16 2.91
N GLY A 281 4.30 21.43 3.17
CA GLY A 281 4.64 22.10 4.43
C GLY A 281 3.87 21.51 5.62
N ARG A 282 2.55 21.34 5.46
CA ARG A 282 1.67 20.78 6.51
C ARG A 282 2.02 19.35 6.89
N ARG A 283 2.45 18.53 5.92
CA ARG A 283 2.85 17.13 6.13
C ARG A 283 3.96 16.98 7.18
N GLU A 284 4.88 17.93 7.26
CA GLU A 284 5.96 17.86 8.24
C GLU A 284 5.44 18.01 9.69
N TYR A 285 4.34 18.73 9.89
CA TYR A 285 3.66 18.82 11.19
C TYR A 285 2.94 17.53 11.53
N VAL A 286 2.25 16.91 10.56
CA VAL A 286 1.64 15.58 10.77
C VAL A 286 2.70 14.53 11.14
N LYS A 287 3.86 14.56 10.47
CA LYS A 287 4.99 13.70 10.82
C LYS A 287 5.56 14.01 12.22
N ALA A 288 5.57 15.28 12.63
CA ALA A 288 5.97 15.66 13.99
C ALA A 288 5.00 15.13 15.05
N ALA A 289 3.69 15.19 14.80
CA ALA A 289 2.66 14.60 15.66
C ALA A 289 2.83 13.08 15.78
N MET A 290 3.08 12.38 14.67
CA MET A 290 3.39 10.94 14.71
C MET A 290 4.64 10.63 15.53
N ARG A 291 5.71 11.43 15.39
CA ARG A 291 6.90 11.30 16.24
C ARG A 291 6.59 11.50 17.72
N HIS A 292 5.75 12.47 18.05
CA HIS A 292 5.31 12.69 19.43
C HIS A 292 4.56 11.48 19.98
N ALA A 293 3.55 10.99 19.25
CA ALA A 293 2.76 9.82 19.62
C ALA A 293 3.64 8.57 19.76
N TRP A 294 4.48 8.27 18.76
CA TRP A 294 5.39 7.13 18.77
C TRP A 294 6.42 7.22 19.90
N ALA A 295 6.99 8.40 20.16
CA ALA A 295 7.94 8.56 21.27
C ALA A 295 7.27 8.30 22.63
N GLY A 296 6.02 8.73 22.81
CA GLY A 296 5.21 8.40 23.99
C GLY A 296 4.97 6.89 24.10
N TYR A 297 4.54 6.25 23.02
CA TYR A 297 4.30 4.81 22.97
C TYR A 297 5.57 4.03 23.29
N LYS A 298 6.67 4.30 22.58
CA LYS A 298 7.97 3.66 22.78
C LYS A 298 8.47 3.79 24.22
N LYS A 299 8.26 4.95 24.85
CA LYS A 299 8.75 5.20 26.21
C LYS A 299 7.95 4.47 27.29
N TYR A 300 6.64 4.33 27.11
CA TYR A 300 5.74 3.92 28.20
C TYR A 300 4.96 2.63 27.92
N ALA A 301 4.95 2.14 26.68
CA ALA A 301 4.09 1.05 26.23
C ALA A 301 4.67 0.21 25.07
N PHE A 302 5.99 0.25 24.81
CA PHE A 302 6.59 -0.51 23.70
C PHE A 302 6.30 -2.01 23.81
N GLY A 303 5.72 -2.60 22.76
CA GLY A 303 5.30 -3.99 22.72
C GLY A 303 3.96 -4.29 23.43
N MET A 304 3.31 -3.27 23.99
CA MET A 304 1.98 -3.38 24.59
C MET A 304 0.92 -2.92 23.59
N ASP A 305 -0.33 -3.30 23.81
CA ASP A 305 -1.38 -2.98 22.83
C ASP A 305 -1.64 -1.49 22.69
N GLU A 306 -1.76 -0.77 23.80
CA GLU A 306 -2.09 0.65 23.81
C GLU A 306 -1.31 1.43 24.88
N LEU A 307 -1.10 2.71 24.58
CA LEU A 307 -0.63 3.71 25.52
C LEU A 307 -1.81 4.38 26.23
N LEU A 308 -1.71 4.55 27.55
CA LEU A 308 -2.52 5.45 28.34
C LEU A 308 -1.72 6.74 28.59
N PRO A 309 -1.83 7.77 27.72
CA PRO A 309 -0.84 8.86 27.66
C PRO A 309 -0.85 9.76 28.90
N GLN A 310 -2.02 9.99 29.50
CA GLN A 310 -2.17 10.83 30.70
C GLN A 310 -1.53 10.19 31.93
N THR A 311 -1.71 8.89 32.11
CA THR A 311 -1.16 8.14 33.25
C THR A 311 0.23 7.59 32.98
N LYS A 312 0.71 7.66 31.73
CA LYS A 312 1.99 7.10 31.27
C LYS A 312 2.10 5.60 31.57
N ARG A 313 1.00 4.89 31.38
CA ARG A 313 0.90 3.44 31.55
C ARG A 313 0.58 2.78 30.22
N SER A 314 0.74 1.47 30.16
CA SER A 314 0.30 0.63 29.05
C SER A 314 -0.98 -0.12 29.40
N HIS A 315 -1.66 -0.63 28.36
CA HIS A 315 -2.84 -1.46 28.47
C HIS A 315 -2.79 -2.57 27.42
N ASN A 316 -3.13 -3.81 27.80
CA ASN A 316 -3.24 -4.96 26.90
C ASN A 316 -4.72 -5.38 26.80
N ASN A 317 -5.49 -4.64 26.02
CA ASN A 317 -6.91 -4.86 25.76
C ASN A 317 -7.16 -5.65 24.47
N TRP A 318 -6.13 -5.93 23.68
CA TRP A 318 -6.22 -6.55 22.36
C TRP A 318 -5.42 -7.85 22.30
N GLY A 319 -5.32 -8.57 23.42
CA GLY A 319 -4.62 -9.85 23.50
C GLY A 319 -3.11 -9.76 23.77
N GLY A 320 -2.56 -8.56 23.97
CA GLY A 320 -1.14 -8.34 24.28
C GLY A 320 -0.22 -8.58 23.08
N MET A 321 -0.68 -8.23 21.89
CA MET A 321 0.00 -8.48 20.61
C MET A 321 0.80 -7.27 20.11
N GLY A 322 0.93 -6.22 20.93
CA GLY A 322 1.59 -4.99 20.51
C GLY A 322 0.78 -4.25 19.45
N THR A 323 -0.55 -4.23 19.58
CA THR A 323 -1.48 -3.72 18.57
C THR A 323 -1.09 -2.34 18.03
N THR A 324 -0.82 -1.33 18.86
CA THR A 324 -0.35 0.00 18.39
C THR A 324 0.95 -0.09 17.58
N LEU A 325 1.88 -0.99 17.95
CA LEU A 325 3.14 -1.19 17.23
C LEU A 325 2.86 -1.75 15.83
N VAL A 326 2.03 -2.79 15.72
CA VAL A 326 1.69 -3.44 14.44
C VAL A 326 0.88 -2.49 13.55
N ASP A 327 -0.13 -1.83 14.10
CA ASP A 327 -1.04 -0.89 13.41
C ASP A 327 -0.31 0.39 12.95
N SER A 328 0.89 0.66 13.47
CA SER A 328 1.72 1.81 13.06
C SER A 328 2.75 1.49 11.97
N LEU A 329 3.00 0.21 11.65
CA LEU A 329 4.14 -0.18 10.79
C LEU A 329 4.10 0.48 9.40
N ASP A 330 2.96 0.41 8.73
CA ASP A 330 2.79 1.01 7.40
C ASP A 330 2.85 2.55 7.46
N THR A 331 2.32 3.16 8.50
CA THR A 331 2.35 4.61 8.73
C THR A 331 3.79 5.09 8.95
N LEU A 332 4.57 4.39 9.79
CA LEU A 332 6.00 4.65 9.97
C LEU A 332 6.75 4.51 8.63
N TRP A 333 6.41 3.49 7.85
CA TRP A 333 6.99 3.27 6.53
C TRP A 333 6.69 4.44 5.58
N LEU A 334 5.43 4.82 5.44
CA LEU A 334 4.92 5.88 4.55
C LEU A 334 5.46 7.27 4.92
N MET A 335 5.61 7.54 6.21
CA MET A 335 6.18 8.80 6.70
C MET A 335 7.72 8.84 6.60
N GLY A 336 8.37 7.75 6.18
CA GLY A 336 9.83 7.66 6.12
C GLY A 336 10.49 7.67 7.50
N MET A 337 9.79 7.17 8.53
CA MET A 337 10.31 6.94 9.89
C MET A 337 10.91 5.53 9.95
N LYS A 338 11.98 5.32 9.18
CA LYS A 338 12.53 3.98 8.92
C LYS A 338 13.26 3.37 10.12
N ASP A 339 13.91 4.19 10.95
CA ASP A 339 14.59 3.69 12.14
C ASP A 339 13.57 3.14 13.15
N GLU A 340 12.48 3.88 13.37
CA GLU A 340 11.34 3.45 14.18
C GLU A 340 10.67 2.20 13.61
N PHE A 341 10.51 2.13 12.28
CA PHE A 341 9.98 0.96 11.60
C PHE A 341 10.83 -0.29 11.84
N TYR A 342 12.16 -0.21 11.68
CA TYR A 342 13.03 -1.38 11.84
C TYR A 342 13.13 -1.85 13.28
N GLU A 343 13.03 -0.95 14.26
CA GLU A 343 12.91 -1.31 15.67
C GLU A 343 11.59 -2.05 15.96
N ALA A 344 10.47 -1.57 15.41
CA ALA A 344 9.18 -2.26 15.50
C ALA A 344 9.21 -3.62 14.79
N ARG A 345 9.84 -3.70 13.61
CA ARG A 345 10.06 -4.94 12.86
C ARG A 345 10.81 -5.97 13.70
N ASP A 346 11.91 -5.56 14.33
CA ASP A 346 12.69 -6.47 15.18
C ASP A 346 11.86 -6.99 16.36
N TRP A 347 11.01 -6.14 16.97
CA TRP A 347 10.07 -6.61 17.98
C TRP A 347 9.06 -7.64 17.42
N VAL A 348 8.47 -7.38 16.24
CA VAL A 348 7.55 -8.33 15.59
C VAL A 348 8.24 -9.67 15.34
N ARG A 349 9.45 -9.66 14.78
CA ARG A 349 10.23 -10.89 14.51
C ARG A 349 10.48 -11.68 15.80
N ASP A 350 10.97 -11.00 16.82
CA ASP A 350 11.57 -11.64 18.00
C ASP A 350 10.57 -11.91 19.14
N HIS A 351 9.46 -11.15 19.23
CA HIS A 351 8.57 -11.16 20.40
C HIS A 351 7.09 -11.40 20.09
N LEU A 352 6.61 -11.13 18.87
CA LEU A 352 5.19 -11.36 18.57
C LEU A 352 4.90 -12.86 18.53
N ASP A 353 4.13 -13.35 19.49
CA ASP A 353 3.72 -14.75 19.58
C ASP A 353 2.22 -14.88 19.91
N HIS A 354 1.47 -15.52 19.01
CA HIS A 354 0.03 -15.73 19.16
C HIS A 354 -0.31 -17.01 19.95
N THR A 355 0.66 -17.84 20.33
CA THR A 355 0.42 -19.13 21.02
C THR A 355 -0.13 -18.96 22.43
N HIS A 356 0.13 -17.83 23.08
CA HIS A 356 -0.30 -17.53 24.44
C HIS A 356 -1.58 -16.69 24.47
N VAL A 357 -2.01 -16.14 23.34
CA VAL A 357 -3.12 -15.19 23.26
C VAL A 357 -4.45 -15.93 23.46
N GLY A 358 -5.26 -15.44 24.41
CA GLY A 358 -6.58 -15.97 24.71
C GLY A 358 -7.67 -15.42 23.77
N GLY A 359 -8.82 -15.11 24.36
CA GLY A 359 -10.00 -14.59 23.67
C GLY A 359 -9.79 -13.21 23.05
N VAL A 360 -10.07 -13.09 21.76
CA VAL A 360 -10.00 -11.84 20.99
C VAL A 360 -11.23 -11.67 20.09
N SER A 361 -11.52 -10.42 19.71
CA SER A 361 -12.44 -10.13 18.61
C SER A 361 -11.79 -10.54 17.28
N VAL A 362 -12.50 -11.34 16.48
CA VAL A 362 -12.06 -11.76 15.14
C VAL A 362 -11.93 -10.55 14.23
N PHE A 363 -12.92 -9.65 14.28
CA PHE A 363 -12.96 -8.42 13.50
C PHE A 363 -11.78 -7.49 13.81
N GLU A 364 -11.63 -7.09 15.08
CA GLU A 364 -10.60 -6.12 15.49
C GLU A 364 -9.19 -6.66 15.23
N THR A 365 -8.96 -7.95 15.49
CA THR A 365 -7.67 -8.59 15.25
C THR A 365 -7.35 -8.70 13.75
N THR A 366 -8.38 -8.88 12.92
CA THR A 366 -8.22 -8.96 11.46
C THR A 366 -7.84 -7.60 10.88
N ILE A 367 -8.65 -6.57 11.14
CA ILE A 367 -8.43 -5.26 10.50
C ILE A 367 -7.17 -4.54 11.00
N ARG A 368 -6.76 -4.75 12.26
CA ARG A 368 -5.59 -4.10 12.86
C ARG A 368 -4.33 -4.93 12.70
N SER A 369 -4.30 -6.11 13.33
CA SER A 369 -3.07 -6.90 13.43
C SER A 369 -2.78 -7.66 12.15
N LEU A 370 -3.76 -8.38 11.58
CA LEU A 370 -3.54 -9.08 10.31
C LEU A 370 -3.36 -8.08 9.16
N GLY A 371 -4.22 -7.08 9.06
CA GLY A 371 -4.10 -5.98 8.10
C GLY A 371 -2.76 -5.26 8.18
N GLY A 372 -2.35 -4.83 9.38
CA GLY A 372 -1.08 -4.13 9.60
C GLY A 372 0.16 -4.97 9.25
N LEU A 373 0.18 -6.26 9.60
CA LEU A 373 1.26 -7.18 9.20
C LEU A 373 1.31 -7.35 7.67
N LEU A 374 0.16 -7.53 7.03
CA LEU A 374 0.07 -7.68 5.57
C LEU A 374 0.50 -6.42 4.82
N SER A 375 0.09 -5.25 5.29
CA SER A 375 0.52 -3.95 4.75
C SER A 375 2.03 -3.75 4.93
N ALA A 376 2.57 -4.07 6.10
CA ALA A 376 4.00 -3.98 6.37
C ALA A 376 4.81 -4.92 5.47
N TYR A 377 4.31 -6.13 5.21
CA TYR A 377 4.89 -7.06 4.25
C TYR A 377 4.91 -6.49 2.83
N ASP A 378 3.77 -6.00 2.33
CA ASP A 378 3.67 -5.48 0.96
C ASP A 378 4.60 -4.27 0.72
N TRP A 379 4.71 -3.39 1.71
CA TRP A 379 5.58 -2.21 1.63
C TRP A 379 7.07 -2.53 1.74
N SER A 380 7.45 -3.49 2.60
CA SER A 380 8.86 -3.72 2.96
C SER A 380 9.50 -4.94 2.29
N GLY A 381 8.69 -5.92 1.87
CA GLY A 381 9.14 -7.23 1.42
C GLY A 381 9.75 -8.12 2.50
N ASP A 382 9.70 -7.73 3.79
CA ASP A 382 10.28 -8.50 4.89
C ASP A 382 9.38 -9.69 5.27
N SER A 383 9.89 -10.92 5.09
CA SER A 383 9.13 -12.15 5.31
C SER A 383 8.68 -12.35 6.74
N ALA A 384 9.35 -11.71 7.71
CA ALA A 384 8.96 -11.81 9.13
C ALA A 384 7.49 -11.38 9.34
N PHE A 385 7.02 -10.37 8.60
CA PHE A 385 5.62 -9.94 8.70
C PHE A 385 4.66 -10.98 8.11
N LEU A 386 4.99 -11.55 6.95
CA LEU A 386 4.15 -12.58 6.31
C LEU A 386 4.09 -13.86 7.15
N GLU A 387 5.20 -14.27 7.77
CA GLU A 387 5.26 -15.42 8.67
C GLU A 387 4.31 -15.22 9.87
N LYS A 388 4.31 -14.03 10.49
CA LYS A 388 3.40 -13.72 11.60
C LYS A 388 1.95 -13.57 11.14
N ALA A 389 1.71 -13.00 9.95
CA ALA A 389 0.38 -12.89 9.36
C ALA A 389 -0.23 -14.27 9.06
N ASP A 390 0.57 -15.20 8.54
CA ASP A 390 0.14 -16.57 8.25
C ASP A 390 -0.18 -17.36 9.53
N ASP A 391 0.65 -17.25 10.59
CA ASP A 391 0.33 -17.83 11.90
C ASP A 391 -0.97 -17.26 12.47
N LEU A 392 -1.13 -15.93 12.49
CA LEU A 392 -2.34 -15.27 12.99
C LEU A 392 -3.57 -15.68 12.17
N GLY A 393 -3.49 -15.63 10.85
CA GLY A 393 -4.56 -16.02 9.95
C GLY A 393 -4.96 -17.48 10.13
N SER A 394 -4.02 -18.41 10.33
CA SER A 394 -4.30 -19.83 10.58
C SER A 394 -5.11 -20.07 11.87
N ARG A 395 -5.01 -19.15 12.84
CA ARG A 395 -5.78 -19.19 14.09
C ARG A 395 -7.15 -18.57 13.90
N LEU A 396 -7.21 -17.37 13.33
CA LEU A 396 -8.45 -16.63 13.09
C LEU A 396 -9.40 -17.37 12.14
N VAL A 397 -8.87 -18.06 11.12
CA VAL A 397 -9.70 -18.74 10.10
C VAL A 397 -10.57 -19.87 10.68
N LYS A 398 -10.31 -20.31 11.92
CA LYS A 398 -11.16 -21.28 12.65
C LYS A 398 -12.49 -20.68 13.08
N ALA A 399 -12.59 -19.34 13.18
CA ALA A 399 -13.86 -18.67 13.50
C ALA A 399 -14.95 -18.91 12.45
N PHE A 400 -14.55 -19.24 11.22
CA PHE A 400 -15.45 -19.56 10.11
C PHE A 400 -16.08 -20.97 10.19
N ASP A 401 -15.66 -21.81 11.15
CA ASP A 401 -16.18 -23.17 11.34
C ASP A 401 -17.53 -23.19 12.06
N SER A 402 -18.40 -22.23 11.75
CA SER A 402 -19.80 -22.21 12.18
C SER A 402 -20.66 -23.10 11.25
N PRO A 403 -21.83 -23.57 11.70
CA PRO A 403 -22.70 -24.39 10.85
C PRO A 403 -23.16 -23.72 9.54
N SER A 404 -23.28 -22.39 9.52
CA SER A 404 -23.63 -21.61 8.32
C SER A 404 -22.42 -21.27 7.45
N GLY A 405 -21.22 -21.25 8.03
CA GLY A 405 -20.01 -20.69 7.41
C GLY A 405 -19.86 -19.17 7.58
N VAL A 406 -20.83 -18.50 8.22
CA VAL A 406 -20.67 -17.11 8.68
C VAL A 406 -19.86 -17.11 9.98
N PRO A 407 -18.74 -16.38 10.08
CA PRO A 407 -17.83 -16.51 11.20
C PRO A 407 -18.44 -16.11 12.53
N TYR A 408 -17.91 -16.68 13.61
CA TYR A 408 -18.12 -16.20 14.96
C TYR A 408 -17.35 -14.89 15.21
N GLY A 409 -17.89 -14.00 16.05
CA GLY A 409 -17.24 -12.70 16.36
C GLY A 409 -16.05 -12.79 17.33
N HIS A 410 -15.95 -13.87 18.12
CA HIS A 410 -14.90 -14.07 19.12
C HIS A 410 -14.19 -15.41 18.95
N ILE A 411 -12.87 -15.43 19.20
CA ILE A 411 -12.05 -16.65 19.16
C ILE A 411 -10.93 -16.64 20.20
N GLU A 412 -10.65 -17.79 20.80
CA GLU A 412 -9.45 -18.02 21.61
C GLU A 412 -8.28 -18.41 20.68
N LEU A 413 -7.30 -17.54 20.45
CA LEU A 413 -6.23 -17.81 19.46
C LEU A 413 -5.34 -19.01 19.82
N ASN A 414 -5.15 -19.26 21.11
CA ASN A 414 -4.37 -20.38 21.63
C ASN A 414 -5.09 -21.75 21.50
N ARG A 415 -6.43 -21.77 21.48
CA ARG A 415 -7.25 -22.99 21.51
C ARG A 415 -8.03 -23.23 20.22
N GLY A 416 -8.37 -22.17 19.49
CA GLY A 416 -9.23 -22.20 18.32
C GLY A 416 -10.73 -22.32 18.62
N THR A 417 -11.15 -22.26 19.90
CA THR A 417 -12.57 -22.26 20.27
C THR A 417 -13.17 -20.89 19.96
N ALA A 418 -14.24 -20.87 19.16
CA ALA A 418 -14.90 -19.66 18.70
C ALA A 418 -16.37 -19.59 19.15
N SER A 419 -16.87 -18.37 19.35
CA SER A 419 -18.25 -18.10 19.81
C SER A 419 -18.68 -16.69 19.42
N ASN A 420 -19.98 -16.41 19.46
CA ASN A 420 -20.46 -15.02 19.42
C ASN A 420 -20.45 -14.41 20.81
N PHE A 421 -20.43 -13.07 20.87
CA PHE A 421 -20.49 -12.34 22.13
C PHE A 421 -21.82 -12.56 22.86
N GLY A 422 -21.73 -12.81 24.17
CA GLY A 422 -22.92 -12.99 25.01
C GLY A 422 -23.80 -11.75 25.08
N TRP A 423 -23.20 -10.55 25.10
CA TRP A 423 -23.93 -9.28 25.10
C TRP A 423 -24.70 -9.02 23.80
N ALA A 424 -24.28 -9.63 22.69
CA ALA A 424 -25.00 -9.61 21.42
C ALA A 424 -26.10 -10.70 21.35
N GLY A 425 -26.42 -11.36 22.46
CA GLY A 425 -27.42 -12.43 22.52
C GLY A 425 -27.03 -13.68 21.72
N GLY A 426 -25.73 -13.91 21.53
CA GLY A 426 -25.22 -15.02 20.73
C GLY A 426 -25.35 -14.82 19.22
N ASN A 427 -25.62 -13.60 18.75
CA ASN A 427 -25.64 -13.26 17.33
C ASN A 427 -24.26 -12.80 16.85
N ALA A 428 -23.98 -13.02 15.56
CA ALA A 428 -22.89 -12.35 14.87
C ALA A 428 -23.31 -10.91 14.52
N ILE A 429 -22.33 -10.02 14.43
CA ILE A 429 -22.51 -8.60 14.14
C ILE A 429 -22.19 -8.35 12.67
N LEU A 430 -23.04 -7.58 11.99
CA LEU A 430 -23.01 -7.42 10.54
C LEU A 430 -21.67 -6.88 10.01
N SER A 431 -21.15 -5.80 10.61
CA SER A 431 -19.83 -5.27 10.23
C SER A 431 -18.72 -6.28 10.54
N GLU A 432 -18.77 -6.96 11.69
CA GLU A 432 -17.71 -7.90 12.08
C GLU A 432 -17.54 -9.09 11.12
N ILE A 433 -18.63 -9.59 10.54
CA ILE A 433 -18.59 -10.69 9.56
C ILE A 433 -18.33 -10.22 8.13
N GLY A 434 -18.67 -8.96 7.85
CA GLY A 434 -18.57 -8.31 6.54
C GLY A 434 -17.21 -7.66 6.26
N THR A 435 -16.35 -7.58 7.27
CA THR A 435 -15.11 -6.79 7.22
C THR A 435 -13.89 -7.63 7.59
N LEU A 436 -13.73 -8.75 6.88
CA LEU A 436 -12.61 -9.70 7.03
C LEU A 436 -11.97 -10.03 5.67
N GLN A 437 -12.68 -9.74 4.58
CA GLN A 437 -12.45 -10.37 3.29
C GLN A 437 -11.25 -9.78 2.55
N VAL A 438 -10.99 -8.47 2.67
CA VAL A 438 -9.83 -7.82 2.05
C VAL A 438 -8.54 -8.45 2.55
N GLU A 439 -8.41 -8.64 3.86
CA GLU A 439 -7.24 -9.21 4.53
C GLU A 439 -7.09 -10.68 4.22
N PHE A 440 -8.14 -11.49 4.39
CA PHE A 440 -8.06 -12.93 4.13
C PHE A 440 -7.86 -13.26 2.65
N ARG A 441 -8.40 -12.47 1.71
CA ARG A 441 -8.09 -12.58 0.27
C ARG A 441 -6.63 -12.26 -0.01
N TYR A 442 -6.11 -11.19 0.57
CA TYR A 442 -4.72 -10.82 0.39
C TYR A 442 -3.75 -11.83 1.04
N LEU A 443 -4.06 -12.34 2.22
CA LEU A 443 -3.31 -13.42 2.87
C LEU A 443 -3.29 -14.68 2.01
N ALA A 444 -4.44 -15.06 1.41
CA ALA A 444 -4.51 -16.20 0.50
C ALA A 444 -3.57 -16.03 -0.70
N LYS A 445 -3.51 -14.82 -1.27
CA LYS A 445 -2.57 -14.47 -2.36
C LYS A 445 -1.12 -14.55 -1.89
N ALA A 446 -0.78 -13.89 -0.79
CA ALA A 446 0.59 -13.79 -0.30
C ALA A 446 1.18 -15.14 0.15
N THR A 447 0.34 -16.03 0.69
CA THR A 447 0.77 -17.36 1.18
C THR A 447 0.56 -18.50 0.18
N GLY A 448 -0.24 -18.28 -0.87
CA GLY A 448 -0.75 -19.33 -1.76
C GLY A 448 -1.83 -20.23 -1.14
N LYS A 449 -2.26 -19.98 0.10
CA LYS A 449 -3.23 -20.82 0.82
C LYS A 449 -4.67 -20.38 0.55
N ARG A 450 -5.26 -20.93 -0.52
CA ARG A 450 -6.62 -20.59 -1.00
C ARG A 450 -7.74 -20.62 0.06
N HIS A 451 -7.64 -21.49 1.06
CA HIS A 451 -8.70 -21.65 2.07
C HIS A 451 -9.00 -20.37 2.87
N TYR A 452 -8.05 -19.44 2.98
CA TYR A 452 -8.28 -18.13 3.62
C TYR A 452 -9.33 -17.31 2.86
N ALA A 453 -9.17 -17.19 1.53
CA ALA A 453 -10.13 -16.48 0.68
C ALA A 453 -11.48 -17.22 0.67
N THR A 454 -11.48 -18.52 0.37
CA THR A 454 -12.74 -19.28 0.24
C THR A 454 -13.58 -19.28 1.51
N LYS A 455 -12.97 -19.35 2.70
CA LYS A 455 -13.73 -19.26 3.97
C LYS A 455 -14.26 -17.85 4.24
N SER A 456 -13.46 -16.81 3.99
CA SER A 456 -13.88 -15.43 4.24
C SER A 456 -14.97 -14.95 3.27
N GLU A 457 -14.87 -15.29 2.00
CA GLU A 457 -15.82 -14.91 0.94
C GLU A 457 -17.19 -15.55 1.13
N ARG A 458 -17.23 -16.77 1.69
CA ARG A 458 -18.49 -17.46 2.00
C ARG A 458 -19.44 -16.63 2.87
N ALA A 459 -18.93 -15.73 3.72
CA ALA A 459 -19.77 -14.84 4.50
C ALA A 459 -20.65 -13.94 3.61
N PHE A 460 -20.10 -13.40 2.51
CA PHE A 460 -20.85 -12.60 1.55
C PHE A 460 -21.84 -13.43 0.74
N GLU A 461 -21.47 -14.65 0.33
CA GLU A 461 -22.40 -15.57 -0.35
C GLU A 461 -23.63 -15.86 0.54
N GLN A 462 -23.39 -16.10 1.83
CA GLN A 462 -24.43 -16.33 2.81
C GLN A 462 -25.30 -15.08 3.02
N LEU A 463 -24.70 -13.90 3.16
CA LEU A 463 -25.44 -12.64 3.27
C LEU A 463 -26.24 -12.33 2.00
N LYS A 464 -25.72 -12.63 0.82
CA LYS A 464 -26.44 -12.49 -0.45
C LYS A 464 -27.66 -13.40 -0.51
N SER A 465 -27.55 -14.62 0.02
CA SER A 465 -28.66 -15.58 0.04
C SER A 465 -29.86 -15.16 0.90
N ILE A 466 -29.65 -14.23 1.83
CA ILE A 466 -30.69 -13.65 2.70
C ILE A 466 -30.82 -12.14 2.49
N GLU A 467 -30.30 -11.59 1.39
CA GLU A 467 -30.27 -10.16 1.12
C GLU A 467 -31.70 -9.54 1.18
N PRO A 468 -31.91 -8.48 1.97
CA PRO A 468 -33.18 -7.76 1.99
C PRO A 468 -33.52 -7.13 0.63
N ASP A 469 -34.81 -7.05 0.31
CA ASP A 469 -35.27 -6.50 -0.98
C ASP A 469 -34.88 -5.03 -1.19
N ASP A 470 -34.77 -4.26 -0.11
CA ASP A 470 -34.34 -2.86 -0.10
C ASP A 470 -32.82 -2.68 0.04
N GLY A 471 -32.06 -3.77 0.19
CA GLY A 471 -30.61 -3.72 0.41
C GLY A 471 -30.19 -3.20 1.79
N LEU A 472 -31.11 -3.04 2.74
CA LEU A 472 -30.83 -2.52 4.07
C LEU A 472 -30.68 -3.66 5.08
N TYR A 473 -29.43 -3.98 5.42
CA TYR A 473 -29.09 -5.14 6.24
C TYR A 473 -29.31 -4.88 7.74
N PRO A 474 -30.08 -5.73 8.45
CA PRO A 474 -30.16 -5.66 9.91
C PRO A 474 -28.84 -6.04 10.60
N LEU A 475 -28.56 -5.40 11.73
CA LEU A 475 -27.24 -5.49 12.39
C LEU A 475 -26.87 -6.87 12.95
N TYR A 476 -27.85 -7.71 13.30
CA TYR A 476 -27.58 -8.99 13.96
C TYR A 476 -27.98 -10.19 13.10
N VAL A 477 -27.04 -11.15 13.01
CA VAL A 477 -27.16 -12.37 12.20
C VAL A 477 -27.03 -13.60 13.10
N LYS A 478 -28.03 -14.49 13.07
CA LYS A 478 -27.90 -15.83 13.66
C LYS A 478 -27.07 -16.69 12.71
N ASN A 479 -25.96 -17.24 13.18
CA ASN A 479 -25.05 -18.10 12.40
C ASN A 479 -24.91 -19.53 12.96
N GLY A 480 -25.61 -19.86 14.05
CA GLY A 480 -25.53 -21.17 14.72
C GLY A 480 -26.30 -22.31 14.04
N GLY A 481 -27.11 -22.01 13.03
CA GLY A 481 -27.79 -23.00 12.19
C GLY A 481 -27.11 -23.13 10.82
N PRO A 482 -27.53 -24.10 9.97
CA PRO A 482 -26.95 -24.30 8.64
C PRO A 482 -27.26 -23.16 7.65
N LYS A 483 -28.30 -22.37 7.93
CA LYS A 483 -28.66 -21.17 7.16
C LYS A 483 -28.71 -19.97 8.11
N PRO A 484 -28.07 -18.85 7.77
CA PRO A 484 -28.15 -17.65 8.60
C PRO A 484 -29.49 -16.94 8.45
N SER A 485 -29.80 -16.06 9.40
CA SER A 485 -31.00 -15.21 9.37
C SER A 485 -30.79 -13.97 10.24
N PHE A 486 -31.36 -12.83 9.83
CA PHE A 486 -31.38 -11.65 10.69
C PHE A 486 -32.24 -11.87 11.94
N SER A 487 -31.85 -11.26 13.07
CA SER A 487 -32.54 -11.42 14.35
C SER A 487 -33.05 -10.12 14.97
N ASN A 488 -32.83 -8.99 14.30
CA ASN A 488 -33.38 -7.70 14.66
C ASN A 488 -33.87 -6.94 13.42
N ALA A 489 -34.42 -5.75 13.63
CA ALA A 489 -34.85 -4.82 12.58
C ALA A 489 -34.22 -3.43 12.79
N LYS A 490 -32.98 -3.40 13.31
CA LYS A 490 -32.16 -2.20 13.40
C LYS A 490 -31.24 -2.16 12.20
N ILE A 491 -31.23 -1.04 11.50
CA ILE A 491 -30.38 -0.75 10.35
C ILE A 491 -29.56 0.48 10.73
N SER A 492 -28.26 0.43 10.42
CA SER A 492 -27.34 1.54 10.62
C SER A 492 -26.23 1.45 9.58
N PHE A 493 -25.79 2.59 9.08
CA PHE A 493 -24.53 2.76 8.36
C PHE A 493 -23.40 3.21 9.31
N GLY A 494 -23.65 3.26 10.62
CA GLY A 494 -22.67 3.50 11.66
C GLY A 494 -22.30 2.22 12.37
N ALA A 495 -22.10 2.30 13.70
CA ALA A 495 -21.59 1.18 14.49
C ALA A 495 -22.38 -0.12 14.26
N MET A 496 -21.64 -1.23 14.14
CA MET A 496 -22.13 -2.60 13.90
C MET A 496 -22.62 -2.89 12.47
N GLY A 497 -22.68 -1.90 11.58
CA GLY A 497 -23.14 -2.08 10.19
C GLY A 497 -22.19 -1.51 9.14
N ASP A 498 -21.63 -0.33 9.39
CA ASP A 498 -20.70 0.45 8.56
C ASP A 498 -19.89 -0.33 7.51
N SER A 499 -18.88 -1.06 7.96
CA SER A 499 -17.80 -1.58 7.13
C SER A 499 -18.18 -2.80 6.30
N LEU A 500 -19.37 -3.39 6.51
CA LEU A 500 -19.94 -4.33 5.54
C LEU A 500 -20.08 -3.63 4.18
N TYR A 501 -20.70 -2.45 4.16
CA TYR A 501 -20.96 -1.69 2.94
C TYR A 501 -19.66 -1.24 2.29
N GLU A 502 -18.67 -0.91 3.11
CA GLU A 502 -17.31 -0.61 2.67
C GLU A 502 -16.68 -1.78 1.91
N TYR A 503 -16.77 -2.98 2.48
CA TYR A 503 -16.12 -4.18 1.96
C TYR A 503 -16.86 -4.76 0.75
N MET A 504 -18.17 -4.51 0.60
CA MET A 504 -18.84 -4.77 -0.67
C MET A 504 -18.13 -4.06 -1.83
N LEU A 505 -17.81 -2.78 -1.68
CA LEU A 505 -17.09 -2.06 -2.74
C LEU A 505 -15.61 -2.45 -2.78
N LYS A 506 -14.91 -2.48 -1.64
CA LYS A 506 -13.45 -2.70 -1.61
C LYS A 506 -13.05 -4.09 -2.07
N VAL A 507 -13.84 -5.14 -1.78
CA VAL A 507 -13.58 -6.50 -2.30
C VAL A 507 -13.78 -6.55 -3.82
N TRP A 508 -14.84 -5.92 -4.34
CA TRP A 508 -15.03 -5.80 -5.79
C TRP A 508 -13.87 -5.09 -6.49
N LEU A 509 -13.37 -3.99 -5.90
CA LEU A 509 -12.21 -3.27 -6.40
C LEU A 509 -10.93 -4.12 -6.33
N GLN A 510 -10.68 -4.79 -5.21
CA GLN A 510 -9.55 -5.71 -5.03
C GLN A 510 -9.58 -6.85 -6.06
N GLY A 511 -10.77 -7.32 -6.42
CA GLY A 511 -11.03 -8.30 -7.47
C GLY A 511 -10.83 -7.83 -8.90
N GLY A 512 -10.33 -6.60 -9.11
CA GLY A 512 -10.19 -6.06 -10.46
C GLY A 512 -11.52 -5.73 -11.14
N ARG A 513 -12.58 -5.50 -10.34
CA ARG A 513 -13.92 -5.06 -10.80
C ARG A 513 -14.71 -6.11 -11.59
N THR A 514 -14.43 -7.39 -11.43
CA THR A 514 -15.06 -8.46 -12.22
C THR A 514 -16.16 -9.23 -11.47
N GLU A 515 -16.22 -9.14 -10.15
CA GLU A 515 -17.11 -9.95 -9.30
C GLU A 515 -18.42 -9.21 -9.00
N SER A 516 -19.40 -9.28 -9.91
CA SER A 516 -20.60 -8.41 -9.86
C SER A 516 -21.40 -8.51 -8.56
N MET A 517 -21.45 -9.68 -7.91
CA MET A 517 -22.19 -9.90 -6.67
C MET A 517 -21.94 -8.80 -5.63
N TYR A 518 -20.66 -8.48 -5.38
CA TYR A 518 -20.28 -7.48 -4.40
C TYR A 518 -20.71 -6.06 -4.81
N ARG A 519 -20.58 -5.73 -6.10
CA ARG A 519 -21.02 -4.44 -6.65
C ARG A 519 -22.54 -4.29 -6.61
N ASP A 520 -23.26 -5.36 -6.94
CA ASP A 520 -24.72 -5.38 -6.94
C ASP A 520 -25.27 -5.21 -5.51
N MET A 521 -24.65 -5.87 -4.52
CA MET A 521 -24.98 -5.68 -3.10
C MET A 521 -24.73 -4.23 -2.66
N TYR A 522 -23.55 -3.67 -3.00
CA TYR A 522 -23.21 -2.28 -2.71
C TYR A 522 -24.24 -1.31 -3.31
N ASP A 523 -24.47 -1.39 -4.63
CA ASP A 523 -25.37 -0.47 -5.34
C ASP A 523 -26.80 -0.54 -4.77
N LYS A 524 -27.27 -1.74 -4.42
CA LYS A 524 -28.57 -1.95 -3.79
C LYS A 524 -28.63 -1.31 -2.39
N SER A 525 -27.60 -1.49 -1.58
CA SER A 525 -27.52 -0.88 -0.24
C SER A 525 -27.45 0.65 -0.29
N ILE A 526 -26.68 1.22 -1.23
CA ILE A 526 -26.62 2.67 -1.43
C ILE A 526 -27.98 3.20 -1.89
N GLN A 527 -28.66 2.50 -2.81
CA GLN A 527 -30.02 2.86 -3.22
C GLN A 527 -31.00 2.84 -2.03
N GLY A 528 -31.03 1.77 -1.24
CA GLY A 528 -31.87 1.69 -0.05
C GLY A 528 -31.58 2.78 0.98
N MET A 529 -30.30 3.15 1.14
CA MET A 529 -29.89 4.27 2.00
C MET A 529 -30.46 5.60 1.51
N HIS A 530 -30.38 5.87 0.21
CA HIS A 530 -30.98 7.06 -0.40
C HIS A 530 -32.49 7.12 -0.19
N ASP A 531 -33.18 5.99 -0.37
CA ASP A 531 -34.64 5.92 -0.34
C ASP A 531 -35.21 6.06 1.08
N GLU A 532 -34.53 5.48 2.07
CA GLU A 532 -35.10 5.30 3.40
C GLU A 532 -34.37 6.09 4.50
N LEU A 533 -33.07 6.36 4.38
CA LEU A 533 -32.23 6.84 5.49
C LEU A 533 -31.63 8.22 5.28
N LEU A 534 -31.52 8.70 4.04
CA LEU A 534 -30.96 10.01 3.73
C LEU A 534 -31.92 11.13 4.11
N GLN A 535 -31.47 12.06 4.94
CA GLN A 535 -32.29 13.14 5.49
C GLN A 535 -31.59 14.49 5.36
N LYS A 536 -32.35 15.57 5.55
CA LYS A 536 -31.86 16.95 5.59
C LYS A 536 -32.19 17.58 6.95
N SER A 537 -31.23 18.26 7.57
CA SER A 537 -31.40 18.92 8.87
C SER A 537 -32.12 20.27 8.76
N SER A 538 -32.47 20.87 9.90
CA SER A 538 -33.04 22.23 9.97
C SER A 538 -32.25 23.06 10.99
N PRO A 539 -31.96 24.34 10.73
CA PRO A 539 -32.45 25.16 9.62
C PRO A 539 -31.57 25.13 8.36
N ASN A 540 -30.36 24.57 8.40
CA ASN A 540 -29.38 24.76 7.34
C ASN A 540 -29.44 23.72 6.21
N GLY A 541 -30.23 22.65 6.36
CA GLY A 541 -30.39 21.64 5.31
C GLY A 541 -29.16 20.75 5.10
N LEU A 542 -28.42 20.42 6.17
CA LEU A 542 -27.27 19.51 6.10
C LEU A 542 -27.75 18.08 5.80
N THR A 543 -27.07 17.41 4.88
CA THR A 543 -27.36 16.01 4.53
C THR A 543 -26.80 15.06 5.57
N TYR A 544 -27.61 14.16 6.10
CA TYR A 544 -27.14 13.12 7.03
C TYR A 544 -27.83 11.78 6.75
N ILE A 545 -27.22 10.70 7.22
CA ILE A 545 -27.79 9.35 7.15
C ILE A 545 -28.29 9.01 8.55
N ALA A 546 -29.60 8.77 8.67
CA ALA A 546 -30.24 8.37 9.92
C ALA A 546 -30.15 6.86 10.14
N ASP A 547 -30.23 6.43 11.40
CA ASP A 547 -30.49 5.03 11.75
C ASP A 547 -31.98 4.70 11.53
N LYS A 548 -32.33 3.42 11.39
CA LYS A 548 -33.72 2.95 11.36
C LYS A 548 -33.91 1.81 12.35
N VAL A 549 -34.89 1.94 13.24
CA VAL A 549 -35.20 0.97 14.28
C VAL A 549 -36.67 0.59 14.20
N ASN A 550 -36.95 -0.69 13.93
CA ASN A 550 -38.31 -1.22 13.83
C ASN A 550 -39.19 -0.40 12.86
N GLY A 551 -38.63 -0.06 11.69
CA GLY A 551 -39.32 0.71 10.65
C GLY A 551 -39.41 2.22 10.88
N ARG A 552 -38.88 2.75 11.99
CA ARG A 552 -38.88 4.19 12.29
C ARG A 552 -37.48 4.78 12.22
N LEU A 553 -37.37 5.98 11.66
CA LEU A 553 -36.13 6.73 11.68
C LEU A 553 -35.74 7.12 13.11
N ASP A 554 -34.48 6.86 13.43
CA ASP A 554 -33.77 7.41 14.57
C ASP A 554 -32.79 8.45 14.01
N HIS A 555 -33.11 9.73 14.23
CA HIS A 555 -32.36 10.88 13.69
C HIS A 555 -31.05 11.11 14.42
N LYS A 556 -30.21 10.08 14.39
CA LYS A 556 -28.88 9.96 14.97
C LYS A 556 -27.91 9.63 13.85
N MET A 557 -26.71 10.20 13.92
CA MET A 557 -25.60 9.84 13.05
C MET A 557 -24.33 9.70 13.89
N ASP A 558 -23.71 8.52 13.83
CA ASP A 558 -22.40 8.29 14.44
C ASP A 558 -21.32 9.01 13.64
N HIS A 559 -20.24 9.45 14.30
CA HIS A 559 -19.03 9.90 13.61
C HIS A 559 -18.53 8.83 12.64
N LEU A 560 -18.69 7.55 13.00
CA LEU A 560 -18.38 6.40 12.14
C LEU A 560 -18.99 6.54 10.75
N VAL A 561 -20.23 7.02 10.60
CA VAL A 561 -20.93 7.16 9.31
C VAL A 561 -20.19 8.10 8.36
N CYS A 562 -19.30 8.95 8.85
CA CYS A 562 -18.54 9.88 8.03
C CYS A 562 -17.63 9.21 6.99
N PHE A 563 -17.32 7.91 7.10
CA PHE A 563 -16.60 7.16 6.07
C PHE A 563 -17.39 7.06 4.75
N MET A 564 -18.72 7.14 4.81
CA MET A 564 -19.61 7.01 3.65
C MET A 564 -19.35 8.08 2.59
N GLY A 565 -18.84 9.26 2.98
CA GLY A 565 -18.46 10.30 2.03
C GLY A 565 -17.38 9.81 1.06
N GLY A 566 -16.28 9.28 1.60
CA GLY A 566 -15.21 8.68 0.81
C GLY A 566 -15.68 7.44 0.05
N LEU A 567 -16.46 6.57 0.70
CA LEU A 567 -16.96 5.34 0.08
C LEU A 567 -17.85 5.62 -1.14
N MET A 568 -18.87 6.48 -1.00
CA MET A 568 -19.78 6.83 -2.09
C MET A 568 -19.05 7.54 -3.23
N ALA A 569 -18.09 8.40 -2.92
CA ALA A 569 -17.25 9.02 -3.94
C ALA A 569 -16.43 7.98 -4.71
N LEU A 570 -15.82 7.02 -4.01
CA LEU A 570 -15.09 5.92 -4.63
C LEU A 570 -16.02 5.04 -5.50
N GLY A 571 -17.23 4.75 -5.02
CA GLY A 571 -18.25 3.98 -5.73
C GLY A 571 -18.72 4.66 -7.02
N ALA A 572 -18.88 5.99 -7.00
CA ALA A 572 -19.25 6.80 -8.16
C ALA A 572 -18.14 6.86 -9.22
N TYR A 573 -16.89 7.09 -8.81
CA TYR A 573 -15.74 7.12 -9.74
C TYR A 573 -15.43 5.75 -10.36
N THR A 574 -15.95 4.70 -9.75
CA THR A 574 -15.77 3.33 -10.22
C THR A 574 -17.08 2.70 -10.70
N ASP A 575 -18.10 3.50 -11.00
CA ASP A 575 -19.39 2.98 -11.47
C ASP A 575 -19.25 2.17 -12.77
N PRO A 576 -19.77 0.92 -12.84
CA PRO A 576 -19.76 0.11 -14.06
C PRO A 576 -20.47 0.75 -15.26
N LEU A 577 -21.44 1.65 -15.02
CA LEU A 577 -22.15 2.41 -16.05
C LEU A 577 -21.38 3.66 -16.48
N GLY A 578 -20.22 3.92 -15.88
CA GLY A 578 -19.39 5.09 -16.12
C GLY A 578 -19.67 6.24 -15.16
N PHE A 579 -18.67 7.11 -15.02
CA PHE A 579 -18.71 8.25 -14.12
C PHE A 579 -19.85 9.23 -14.41
N GLU A 580 -20.24 9.39 -15.67
CA GLU A 580 -21.32 10.29 -16.10
C GLU A 580 -22.74 9.70 -15.89
N SER A 581 -22.85 8.48 -15.37
CA SER A 581 -24.15 7.87 -15.10
C SER A 581 -24.91 8.65 -14.02
N GLU A 582 -26.25 8.65 -14.11
CA GLU A 582 -27.11 9.35 -13.14
C GLU A 582 -26.84 8.87 -11.70
N ARG A 583 -26.61 7.57 -11.53
CA ARG A 583 -26.25 6.96 -10.23
C ARG A 583 -24.92 7.50 -9.72
N ALA A 584 -23.87 7.46 -10.53
CA ALA A 584 -22.57 7.97 -10.13
C ALA A 584 -22.61 9.46 -9.74
N GLN A 585 -23.30 10.29 -10.53
CA GLN A 585 -23.42 11.72 -10.24
C GLN A 585 -24.27 11.98 -8.98
N ARG A 586 -25.35 11.22 -8.77
CA ARG A 586 -26.16 11.29 -7.54
C ARG A 586 -25.33 10.91 -6.31
N ASP A 587 -24.67 9.77 -6.35
CA ASP A 587 -23.92 9.23 -5.22
C ASP A 587 -22.72 10.14 -4.89
N LEU A 588 -22.03 10.69 -5.91
CA LEU A 588 -20.97 11.69 -5.70
C LEU A 588 -21.50 13.00 -5.09
N LYS A 589 -22.67 13.48 -5.52
CA LYS A 589 -23.29 14.67 -4.91
C LYS A 589 -23.56 14.42 -3.44
N THR A 590 -24.20 13.29 -3.10
CA THR A 590 -24.50 12.93 -1.71
C THR A 590 -23.24 12.68 -0.89
N ALA A 591 -22.19 12.08 -1.48
CA ALA A 591 -20.88 11.98 -0.86
C ALA A 591 -20.34 13.34 -0.39
N LYS A 592 -20.33 14.33 -1.29
CA LYS A 592 -19.85 15.68 -1.00
C LYS A 592 -20.70 16.39 0.06
N GLU A 593 -22.03 16.29 -0.05
CA GLU A 593 -22.95 16.86 0.95
C GLU A 593 -22.74 16.25 2.35
N LEU A 594 -22.62 14.93 2.44
CA LEU A 594 -22.41 14.22 3.70
C LEU A 594 -21.05 14.57 4.30
N THR A 595 -19.99 14.62 3.50
CA THR A 595 -18.67 15.03 3.96
C THR A 595 -18.67 16.47 4.49
N TYR A 596 -19.44 17.37 3.88
CA TYR A 596 -19.64 18.71 4.42
C TYR A 596 -20.34 18.67 5.78
N THR A 597 -21.38 17.86 5.96
CA THR A 597 -22.02 17.65 7.28
C THR A 597 -21.03 17.13 8.32
N CYS A 598 -20.18 16.18 7.94
CA CYS A 598 -19.11 15.68 8.81
C CYS A 598 -18.09 16.76 9.18
N TYR A 599 -17.68 17.62 8.25
CA TYR A 599 -16.91 18.82 8.58
C TYR A 599 -17.65 19.73 9.58
N GLN A 600 -18.95 19.96 9.38
CA GLN A 600 -19.76 20.77 10.30
C GLN A 600 -19.84 20.15 11.71
N MET A 601 -19.81 18.81 11.83
CA MET A 601 -19.74 18.13 13.13
C MET A 601 -18.48 18.49 13.93
N TYR A 602 -17.39 18.89 13.26
CA TYR A 602 -16.18 19.46 13.88
C TYR A 602 -16.31 20.97 14.04
N ALA A 603 -16.58 21.70 12.95
CA ALA A 603 -16.53 23.16 12.90
C ALA A 603 -17.49 23.85 13.86
N ARG A 604 -18.62 23.20 14.20
CA ARG A 604 -19.63 23.78 15.09
C ARG A 604 -19.40 23.50 16.58
N THR A 605 -18.37 22.74 16.94
CA THR A 605 -18.00 22.54 18.35
C THR A 605 -16.99 23.58 18.81
N LYS A 606 -16.97 23.86 20.12
CA LYS A 606 -16.03 24.83 20.70
C LYS A 606 -14.57 24.43 20.54
N THR A 607 -14.32 23.13 20.48
CA THR A 607 -12.97 22.54 20.38
C THR A 607 -12.55 22.32 18.93
N GLY A 608 -13.46 22.41 17.96
CA GLY A 608 -13.18 22.02 16.58
C GLY A 608 -13.02 20.51 16.42
N ILE A 609 -13.56 19.73 17.37
CA ILE A 609 -13.51 18.27 17.43
C ILE A 609 -14.94 17.72 17.51
N SER A 610 -15.25 16.71 16.70
CA SER A 610 -16.57 16.10 16.64
C SER A 610 -16.85 15.15 17.81
N PRO A 611 -18.09 15.08 18.33
CA PRO A 611 -18.50 14.03 19.26
C PRO A 611 -18.65 12.68 18.55
N GLU A 612 -18.69 11.61 19.34
CA GLU A 612 -18.88 10.22 18.88
C GLU A 612 -20.16 10.03 18.05
N PHE A 613 -21.24 10.73 18.41
CA PHE A 613 -22.42 10.83 17.57
C PHE A 613 -23.13 12.16 17.79
N VAL A 614 -23.95 12.54 16.81
CA VAL A 614 -24.85 13.69 16.90
C VAL A 614 -26.30 13.25 16.72
N ALA A 615 -27.21 13.95 17.40
CA ALA A 615 -28.64 13.81 17.20
C ALA A 615 -29.15 15.04 16.44
N PHE A 616 -29.88 14.79 15.35
CA PHE A 616 -30.55 15.81 14.54
C PHE A 616 -31.92 16.08 15.15
N ALA A 617 -31.92 16.84 16.25
CA ALA A 617 -33.10 17.14 17.04
C ALA A 617 -33.51 18.62 16.92
N LYS A 618 -34.80 18.84 16.59
CA LYS A 618 -35.54 20.12 16.58
C LYS A 618 -35.25 21.06 15.39
N ARG A 619 -36.19 21.97 15.12
CA ARG A 619 -36.21 22.84 13.92
C ARG A 619 -35.20 24.00 13.98
N ASP A 620 -34.71 24.35 15.16
CA ASP A 620 -33.93 25.55 15.44
C ASP A 620 -32.40 25.33 15.47
N ARG A 621 -31.94 24.07 15.35
CA ARG A 621 -30.53 23.71 15.31
C ARG A 621 -30.34 22.39 14.58
N ASP A 622 -29.39 22.33 13.65
CA ASP A 622 -29.23 21.14 12.80
C ASP A 622 -28.95 19.86 13.58
N PHE A 623 -28.04 19.93 14.55
CA PHE A 623 -27.75 18.79 15.42
C PHE A 623 -27.20 19.24 16.78
N SER A 624 -27.16 18.30 17.72
CA SER A 624 -26.49 18.43 19.01
C SER A 624 -25.67 17.18 19.31
N PRO A 625 -24.54 17.30 20.03
CA PRO A 625 -23.81 16.14 20.52
C PRO A 625 -24.71 15.20 21.33
N GLY A 626 -24.53 13.90 21.14
CA GLY A 626 -25.17 12.88 21.98
C GLY A 626 -24.84 13.10 23.45
N SER A 627 -25.87 13.15 24.30
CA SER A 627 -25.68 13.46 25.73
C SER A 627 -24.83 12.43 26.48
N ASN A 628 -24.84 11.18 26.03
CA ASN A 628 -24.05 10.07 26.56
C ASN A 628 -22.78 9.77 25.76
N ALA A 629 -22.53 10.48 24.66
CA ALA A 629 -21.30 10.31 23.88
C ALA A 629 -20.73 11.64 23.36
N PRO A 630 -20.50 12.65 24.23
CA PRO A 630 -19.90 13.91 23.84
C PRO A 630 -18.38 13.83 23.66
N TYR A 631 -17.79 12.63 23.69
CA TYR A 631 -16.36 12.37 23.64
C TYR A 631 -15.86 12.19 22.20
N TYR A 632 -14.54 12.28 22.03
CA TYR A 632 -13.83 11.98 20.80
C TYR A 632 -12.64 11.07 21.14
N ILE A 633 -12.49 9.97 20.42
CA ILE A 633 -11.45 8.96 20.66
C ILE A 633 -10.45 8.87 19.51
N LEU A 634 -10.09 10.02 18.92
CA LEU A 634 -9.13 10.14 17.80
C LEU A 634 -9.58 9.39 16.54
N ARG A 635 -10.89 9.40 16.27
CA ARG A 635 -11.50 8.71 15.14
C ARG A 635 -11.13 9.31 13.77
N PRO A 636 -10.92 8.48 12.72
CA PRO A 636 -10.42 8.93 11.43
C PRO A 636 -11.48 9.20 10.35
N GLU A 637 -12.74 8.79 10.50
CA GLU A 637 -13.65 8.59 9.34
C GLU A 637 -13.95 9.88 8.55
N THR A 638 -13.94 11.04 9.22
CA THR A 638 -14.09 12.34 8.56
C THR A 638 -12.85 12.70 7.72
N VAL A 639 -11.64 12.52 8.25
CA VAL A 639 -10.40 12.83 7.52
C VAL A 639 -10.08 11.79 6.44
N GLU A 640 -10.56 10.55 6.59
CA GLU A 640 -10.57 9.54 5.53
C GLU A 640 -11.38 10.03 4.33
N SER A 641 -12.62 10.48 4.55
CA SER A 641 -13.46 11.03 3.50
C SER A 641 -12.84 12.25 2.83
N PHE A 642 -12.20 13.14 3.60
CA PHE A 642 -11.45 14.27 3.05
C PHE A 642 -10.31 13.81 2.15
N PHE A 643 -9.54 12.79 2.57
CA PHE A 643 -8.46 12.23 1.77
C PHE A 643 -8.98 11.65 0.45
N ILE A 644 -9.99 10.79 0.50
CA ILE A 644 -10.54 10.13 -0.70
C ILE A 644 -11.12 11.18 -1.66
N LEU A 645 -11.94 12.11 -1.16
CA LEU A 645 -12.52 13.15 -2.01
C LEU A 645 -11.44 14.06 -2.60
N ASN A 646 -10.44 14.50 -1.84
CA ASN A 646 -9.31 15.27 -2.39
C ASN A 646 -8.59 14.51 -3.51
N LYS A 647 -8.36 13.21 -3.33
CA LYS A 647 -7.68 12.39 -4.33
C LYS A 647 -8.49 12.19 -5.60
N LEU A 648 -9.80 12.05 -5.46
CA LEU A 648 -10.70 11.83 -6.61
C LEU A 648 -11.00 13.14 -7.35
N THR A 649 -11.27 14.23 -6.64
CA THR A 649 -11.77 15.49 -7.24
C THR A 649 -10.69 16.54 -7.48
N GLY A 650 -9.53 16.42 -6.81
CA GLY A 650 -8.50 17.46 -6.79
C GLY A 650 -8.89 18.71 -5.97
N ASP A 651 -10.08 18.73 -5.38
CA ASP A 651 -10.63 19.90 -4.69
C ASP A 651 -9.80 20.19 -3.41
N PRO A 652 -9.16 21.37 -3.31
CA PRO A 652 -8.27 21.71 -2.21
C PRO A 652 -9.00 21.88 -0.87
N ILE A 653 -10.31 22.13 -0.88
CA ILE A 653 -11.07 22.43 0.35
C ILE A 653 -10.97 21.30 1.38
N TYR A 654 -10.92 20.05 0.92
CA TYR A 654 -10.83 18.88 1.80
C TYR A 654 -9.52 18.85 2.58
N ARG A 655 -8.43 19.42 2.03
CA ARG A 655 -7.16 19.59 2.78
C ARG A 655 -7.22 20.73 3.76
N GLU A 656 -7.97 21.79 3.47
CA GLU A 656 -8.19 22.89 4.41
C GLU A 656 -9.01 22.41 5.61
N TRP A 657 -10.09 21.67 5.36
CA TRP A 657 -10.88 21.04 6.42
C TRP A 657 -10.04 20.06 7.24
N GLY A 658 -9.27 19.18 6.58
CA GLY A 658 -8.35 18.27 7.27
C GLY A 658 -7.29 19.01 8.10
N TRP A 659 -6.79 20.15 7.61
CA TRP A 659 -5.84 20.97 8.36
C TRP A 659 -6.48 21.62 9.59
N GLU A 660 -7.72 22.12 9.50
CA GLU A 660 -8.45 22.65 10.64
C GLU A 660 -8.72 21.60 11.73
N VAL A 661 -9.07 20.37 11.33
CA VAL A 661 -9.21 19.24 12.24
C VAL A 661 -7.86 18.92 12.90
N PHE A 662 -6.78 18.81 12.12
CA PHE A 662 -5.44 18.54 12.65
C PHE A 662 -5.00 19.59 13.68
N GLN A 663 -5.15 20.89 13.38
CA GLN A 663 -4.82 21.97 14.32
C GLN A 663 -5.65 21.89 15.61
N SER A 664 -6.88 21.39 15.54
CA SER A 664 -7.75 21.21 16.69
C SER A 664 -7.38 19.98 17.53
N ILE A 665 -6.74 18.96 16.94
CA ILE A 665 -6.18 17.79 17.65
C ILE A 665 -4.88 18.17 18.36
N GLU A 666 -4.03 18.97 17.72
CA GLU A 666 -2.74 19.39 18.29
C GLU A 666 -2.89 20.36 19.49
N ARG A 667 -4.01 21.10 19.55
CA ARG A 667 -4.35 22.01 20.65
C ARG A 667 -4.93 21.24 21.83
#